data_AF-A0A399YQP8-F1
#
_entry.id   AF-A0A399YQP8-F1
#
_cell.length_a   1.000
_cell.length_b   1.000
_cell.length_c   1.000
_cell.angle_alpha   90.00
_cell.angle_beta   90.00
_cell.angle_gamma   90.00
#
_symmetry.space_group_name_H-M   'P 1'
#
loop_
_entity.id
_entity.type
_entity.pdbx_description
1 polymer ?
#
loop_
_entity_poly.entity_id
_entity_poly.type
_entity_poly.pdbx_seq_one_letter_code
_entity_poly.pdbx_strand_id
1 'polypeptide(L)'
;MSRSQSLATPTLPDTFGAALRFLRKRARLTQEELGRSVGYSREQIARLENGSRLPDLAVIAALFVPILIGERERALVEQFLALAGRTRQSVELKITQTTETHIELVRETEIAADRPRYCPPAPLLPLLGRQIEVEELLGYLRAVRLITIVGAPGIGKTRLALEVANIALAQFADGAVFISLAEVQSAADLPYTVLRHLALTPSPQQSPEDAILDALAPRRILIVLDNCEHLLEGATLFADWLARAPDLKLLCTSRTPLDLYGEHEWPLMPLAVPDLAEPPNLERWRRLPSMELLQARAAALDPEFTLTEENLLPLGSLCVALDGLPLALELAAVRLRDQAPAQLVQQLLTLRGHAQLSSTWLQQTRRNVAERHRTLEAAIEWSVRLLPPDVRECFDRLGVFTGGSTETAAAAIAGAGPTTLGHLARANLIRVDDGRVYLLETIRSFAREGLATNGRLHDAQLDHARYYAALAAEVFAGLRGEEQAVWMARTIVDHDNFLAAARWAIAERDGELAVAITGRLWWFWYRRGLFDLARELLTEALQLPSGDPVGRARALNGLASFCLDAEDYHANLACHQEGLALYRELNDREGIATVLHNMGLTAIILGEYDRALELLQESVVVNEGGDQTSAWAHMGLIAQETQALPQARHWLEMAYQGAMDASDGWMQAFVMNYLADVLREMGELDAAGDLAQDSLRRFTELEDSYYLPDTQLTLAQIAMDRGDLETAATLADISRRQYEARGDAAPLASALLVEAEVAMLCGRRDEASGLLERSRALRQTISRVVSPRERTQYERLTMALCRPEGTEGAATFLPMAGG
;
A
#
# COMPACT_ATOMS: atom_id res chain seq x y z
N MET A 1 -0.82 88.23 6.88
CA MET A 1 0.15 87.52 7.74
C MET A 1 -0.60 86.54 8.63
N SER A 2 0.00 85.36 8.84
CA SER A 2 -0.44 84.18 9.61
C SER A 2 -1.82 83.59 9.28
N ARG A 3 -1.92 82.87 8.16
CA ARG A 3 -2.89 81.77 8.02
C ARG A 3 -2.15 80.45 8.22
N SER A 4 -2.53 79.77 9.30
CA SER A 4 -2.22 78.41 9.70
C SER A 4 -2.18 77.42 8.53
N GLN A 5 -0.98 77.07 8.07
CA GLN A 5 -0.75 75.79 7.41
C GLN A 5 -0.64 74.73 8.50
N SER A 6 -1.68 73.91 8.60
CA SER A 6 -1.62 72.61 9.27
C SER A 6 -0.50 71.80 8.61
N LEU A 7 0.70 71.81 9.21
CA LEU A 7 1.77 70.87 8.87
C LEU A 7 1.25 69.48 9.20
N ALA A 8 0.88 68.72 8.15
CA ALA A 8 0.50 67.33 8.27
C ALA A 8 1.64 66.57 8.99
N THR A 9 1.31 65.94 10.11
CA THR A 9 2.25 65.13 10.88
C THR A 9 2.79 64.02 9.98
N PRO A 10 4.11 63.92 9.72
CA PRO A 10 4.64 62.86 8.88
C PRO A 10 4.30 61.51 9.49
N THR A 11 3.60 60.66 8.74
CA THR A 11 3.21 59.32 9.15
C THR A 11 4.32 58.32 8.79
N LEU A 12 4.70 57.48 9.76
CA LEU A 12 5.66 56.40 9.52
C LEU A 12 5.00 55.23 8.77
N PRO A 13 5.79 54.46 7.98
CA PRO A 13 5.35 53.19 7.42
C PRO A 13 4.82 52.20 8.47
N ASP A 14 3.90 51.31 8.08
CA ASP A 14 3.12 50.46 9.00
C ASP A 14 3.90 49.34 9.71
N THR A 15 5.18 49.14 9.39
CA THR A 15 6.05 48.16 10.05
C THR A 15 7.30 48.81 10.60
N PHE A 16 7.81 48.29 11.73
CA PHE A 16 9.01 48.84 12.38
C PHE A 16 10.23 48.86 11.44
N GLY A 17 10.49 47.78 10.70
CA GLY A 17 11.65 47.70 9.81
C GLY A 17 11.59 48.75 8.68
N ALA A 18 10.40 48.98 8.11
CA ALA A 18 10.20 50.01 7.11
C ALA A 18 10.33 51.42 7.70
N ALA A 19 9.81 51.64 8.91
CA ALA A 19 9.94 52.91 9.62
C ALA A 19 11.39 53.23 10.00
N LEU A 20 12.16 52.23 10.44
CA LEU A 20 13.58 52.37 10.75
C LEU A 20 14.38 52.75 9.49
N ARG A 21 14.10 52.08 8.37
CA ARG A 21 14.73 52.40 7.07
C ARG A 21 14.37 53.81 6.61
N PHE A 22 13.12 54.22 6.78
CA PHE A 22 12.64 55.55 6.41
C PHE A 22 13.35 56.63 7.23
N LEU A 23 13.38 56.49 8.56
CA LEU A 23 14.01 57.45 9.48
C LEU A 23 15.52 57.52 9.28
N ARG A 24 16.20 56.39 9.05
CA ARG A 24 17.63 56.38 8.75
C ARG A 24 17.95 57.14 7.46
N LYS A 25 17.20 56.90 6.39
CA LYS A 25 17.38 57.62 5.12
C LYS A 25 17.12 59.11 5.29
N ARG A 26 16.12 59.47 6.09
CA ARG A 26 15.80 60.87 6.42
C ARG A 26 16.94 61.55 7.20
N ALA A 27 17.56 60.84 8.13
CA ALA A 27 18.78 61.29 8.84
C ALA A 27 20.05 61.29 7.97
N ARG A 28 19.94 60.85 6.69
CA ARG A 28 21.05 60.72 5.72
C ARG A 28 22.19 59.80 6.19
N LEU A 29 21.87 58.81 7.02
CA LEU A 29 22.84 57.82 7.50
C LEU A 29 22.83 56.58 6.60
N THR A 30 24.01 56.02 6.34
CA THR A 30 24.12 54.65 5.83
C THR A 30 23.80 53.63 6.93
N GLN A 31 23.52 52.37 6.55
CA GLN A 31 23.28 51.31 7.54
C GLN A 31 24.51 51.07 8.43
N GLU A 32 25.71 51.29 7.89
CA GLU A 32 26.96 51.12 8.63
C GLU A 32 27.19 52.28 9.63
N GLU A 33 26.89 53.52 9.25
CA GLU A 33 26.99 54.68 10.14
C GLU A 33 25.95 54.63 11.26
N LEU A 34 24.70 54.24 10.95
CA LEU A 34 23.70 54.00 11.98
C LEU A 34 24.16 52.90 12.93
N GLY A 35 24.66 51.79 12.39
CA GLY A 35 25.19 50.67 13.16
C GLY A 35 26.27 51.12 14.15
N ARG A 36 27.30 51.84 13.69
CA ARG A 36 28.35 52.37 14.58
C ARG A 36 27.80 53.27 15.69
N SER A 37 26.78 54.07 15.38
CA SER A 37 26.22 55.04 16.33
C SER A 37 25.38 54.39 17.44
N VAL A 38 24.81 53.20 17.19
CA VAL A 38 24.00 52.44 18.15
C VAL A 38 24.67 51.16 18.67
N GLY A 39 25.90 50.87 18.25
CA GLY A 39 26.66 49.68 18.66
C GLY A 39 26.26 48.38 17.96
N TYR A 40 25.72 48.46 16.74
CA TYR A 40 25.27 47.33 15.91
C TYR A 40 26.12 47.20 14.63
N SER A 41 26.28 45.98 14.11
CA SER A 41 26.90 45.76 12.80
C SER A 41 25.96 46.17 11.66
N ARG A 42 26.53 46.46 10.47
CA ARG A 42 25.74 46.77 9.26
C ARG A 42 24.72 45.68 8.94
N GLU A 43 25.09 44.41 9.07
CA GLU A 43 24.20 43.27 8.82
C GLU A 43 23.07 43.19 9.84
N GLN A 44 23.33 43.52 11.11
CA GLN A 44 22.27 43.57 12.12
C GLN A 44 21.27 44.69 11.81
N ILE A 45 21.73 45.88 11.40
CA ILE A 45 20.83 46.97 10.96
C ILE A 45 20.01 46.55 9.74
N ALA A 46 20.62 45.86 8.76
CA ALA A 46 19.90 45.34 7.60
C ALA A 46 18.81 44.31 7.98
N ARG A 47 19.09 43.43 8.94
CA ARG A 47 18.10 42.47 9.48
C ARG A 47 16.95 43.16 10.19
N LEU A 48 17.22 44.21 10.97
CA LEU A 48 16.19 45.01 11.64
C LEU A 48 15.29 45.73 10.63
N GLU A 49 15.86 46.31 9.58
CA GLU A 49 15.09 46.93 8.50
C GLU A 49 14.24 45.93 7.70
N ASN A 50 14.63 44.65 7.68
CA ASN A 50 13.91 43.55 7.04
C ASN A 50 12.92 42.83 7.98
N GLY A 51 12.69 43.34 9.20
CA GLY A 51 11.68 42.81 10.11
C GLY A 51 12.11 41.54 10.88
N SER A 52 13.41 41.24 10.93
CA SER A 52 13.94 40.18 11.81
C SER A 52 13.91 40.60 13.29
N ARG A 53 13.93 39.62 14.21
CA ARG A 53 13.87 39.75 15.69
C ARG A 53 14.37 41.10 16.23
N LEU A 54 13.46 41.85 16.85
CA LEU A 54 13.65 43.24 17.29
C LEU A 54 14.41 43.32 18.63
N PRO A 55 15.28 44.35 18.84
CA PRO A 55 15.86 44.66 20.14
C PRO A 55 14.79 45.07 21.14
N ASP A 56 15.16 45.16 22.41
CA ASP A 56 14.21 45.58 23.43
C ASP A 56 13.75 47.03 23.26
N LEU A 57 12.53 47.36 23.69
CA LEU A 57 11.95 48.69 23.46
C LEU A 57 12.76 49.78 24.17
N ALA A 58 13.33 49.45 25.34
CA ALA A 58 14.26 50.32 26.06
C ALA A 58 15.54 50.59 25.24
N VAL A 59 16.06 49.59 24.53
CA VAL A 59 17.24 49.72 23.66
C VAL A 59 16.91 50.59 22.44
N ILE A 60 15.73 50.40 21.85
CA ILE A 60 15.26 51.21 20.70
C ILE A 60 15.08 52.67 21.14
N ALA A 61 14.42 52.90 22.28
CA ALA A 61 14.19 54.24 22.81
C ALA A 61 15.51 54.94 23.22
N ALA A 62 16.44 54.22 23.84
CA ALA A 62 17.69 54.80 24.32
C ALA A 62 18.72 55.04 23.21
N LEU A 63 18.82 54.14 22.23
CA LEU A 63 19.89 54.19 21.23
C LEU A 63 19.40 54.74 19.88
N PHE A 64 18.22 54.34 19.41
CA PHE A 64 17.79 54.66 18.04
C PHE A 64 17.05 55.99 17.96
N VAL A 65 16.18 56.29 18.93
CA VAL A 65 15.38 57.53 18.90
C VAL A 65 16.25 58.79 18.90
N PRO A 66 17.28 58.96 19.76
CA PRO A 66 18.07 60.20 19.78
C PRO A 66 18.83 60.48 18.48
N ILE A 67 19.17 59.42 17.73
CA ILE A 67 19.94 59.52 16.48
C ILE A 67 19.01 59.74 15.27
N LEU A 68 17.83 59.14 15.28
CA LEU A 68 16.96 59.07 14.10
C LEU A 68 15.82 60.08 14.11
N ILE A 69 15.42 60.59 15.27
CA ILE A 69 14.26 61.46 15.45
C ILE A 69 14.69 62.69 16.26
N GLY A 70 14.37 63.90 15.78
CA GLY A 70 14.78 65.13 16.47
C GLY A 70 14.03 65.36 17.79
N GLU A 71 14.67 66.06 18.74
CA GLU A 71 14.15 66.30 20.11
C GLU A 71 12.74 66.92 20.19
N ARG A 72 12.28 67.57 19.12
CA ARG A 72 10.96 68.24 19.05
C ARG A 72 9.88 67.43 18.32
N GLU A 73 10.16 66.19 17.91
CA GLU A 73 9.26 65.38 17.06
C GLU A 73 8.51 64.29 17.84
N ARG A 74 7.83 64.68 18.93
CA ARG A 74 7.14 63.78 19.86
C ARG A 74 6.21 62.76 19.17
N ALA A 75 5.41 63.20 18.20
CA ALA A 75 4.47 62.33 17.50
C ALA A 75 5.16 61.22 16.67
N LEU A 76 6.37 61.47 16.14
CA LEU A 76 7.15 60.47 15.43
C LEU A 76 7.79 59.46 16.38
N VAL A 77 8.25 59.91 17.55
CA VAL A 77 8.77 59.03 18.60
C VAL A 77 7.68 58.07 19.08
N GLU A 78 6.49 58.60 19.38
CA GLU A 78 5.34 57.79 19.80
C GLU A 78 4.93 56.79 18.71
N GLN A 79 4.85 57.20 17.44
CA GLN A 79 4.56 56.28 16.33
C GLN A 79 5.65 55.22 16.14
N PHE A 80 6.93 55.59 16.21
CA PHE A 80 8.04 54.67 15.99
C PHE A 80 8.15 53.62 17.10
N LEU A 81 8.01 54.03 18.36
CA LEU A 81 7.97 53.13 19.51
C LEU A 81 6.69 52.30 19.53
N ALA A 82 5.55 52.85 19.10
CA ALA A 82 4.33 52.06 18.94
C ALA A 82 4.47 50.99 17.86
N LEU A 83 5.22 51.20 16.77
CA LEU A 83 5.48 50.18 15.76
C LEU A 83 6.40 49.05 16.29
N ALA A 84 7.39 49.39 17.11
CA ALA A 84 8.20 48.42 17.85
C ALA A 84 7.38 47.67 18.91
N GLY A 85 6.43 48.37 19.54
CA GLY A 85 5.50 47.83 20.54
C GLY A 85 4.38 46.99 19.92
N ARG A 86 3.86 47.29 18.72
CA ARG A 86 2.79 46.49 18.08
C ARG A 86 3.22 45.07 17.75
N THR A 87 4.52 44.83 17.58
CA THR A 87 5.10 43.49 17.40
C THR A 87 5.29 42.73 18.72
N ARG A 88 4.97 43.34 19.87
CA ARG A 88 4.98 42.73 21.21
C ARG A 88 3.76 43.23 22.01
N GLN A 89 2.75 42.38 22.24
CA GLN A 89 1.57 42.80 23.01
C GLN A 89 1.94 43.54 24.32
N SER A 90 1.25 44.68 24.52
CA SER A 90 1.15 45.56 25.71
C SER A 90 2.36 46.38 26.17
N VAL A 91 2.40 47.68 25.83
CA VAL A 91 2.98 48.77 26.68
C VAL A 91 2.26 50.10 26.37
N GLU A 92 1.83 50.84 27.41
CA GLU A 92 1.40 52.25 27.29
C GLU A 92 2.46 53.15 27.97
N LEU A 93 3.02 54.12 27.24
CA LEU A 93 4.11 54.99 27.69
C LEU A 93 3.60 56.42 27.92
N LYS A 94 3.99 57.05 29.05
CA LYS A 94 3.76 58.49 29.27
C LYS A 94 5.09 59.24 29.23
N ILE A 95 5.35 59.94 28.12
CA ILE A 95 6.55 60.75 27.90
C ILE A 95 6.33 62.14 28.49
N THR A 96 7.21 62.60 29.39
CA THR A 96 7.22 63.97 29.91
C THR A 96 8.60 64.59 29.72
N GLN A 97 8.69 65.75 29.05
CA GLN A 97 9.96 66.45 28.81
C GLN A 97 10.22 67.51 29.87
N THR A 98 11.42 67.48 30.45
CA THR A 98 12.15 68.67 30.92
C THR A 98 13.54 68.67 30.27
N THR A 99 14.37 69.68 30.56
CA THR A 99 15.63 70.07 29.88
C THR A 99 16.69 68.97 29.70
N GLU A 100 16.52 67.80 30.33
CA GLU A 100 17.15 66.53 29.96
C GLU A 100 16.06 65.43 29.92
N THR A 101 16.09 64.57 28.90
CA THR A 101 15.05 63.55 28.67
C THR A 101 15.16 62.44 29.71
N HIS A 102 14.34 62.50 30.76
CA HIS A 102 14.17 61.41 31.72
C HIS A 102 12.98 60.52 31.32
N ILE A 103 13.25 59.24 31.04
CA ILE A 103 12.23 58.21 30.85
C ILE A 103 12.04 57.52 32.19
N GLU A 104 10.93 57.80 32.88
CA GLU A 104 10.57 57.15 34.13
C GLU A 104 9.48 56.09 33.89
N LEU A 105 9.71 54.87 34.38
CA LEU A 105 8.85 53.72 34.19
C LEU A 105 7.78 53.74 35.30
N VAL A 106 6.62 54.34 35.01
CA VAL A 106 5.64 54.74 36.06
C VAL A 106 4.82 53.57 36.61
N ARG A 107 4.70 52.43 35.92
CA ARG A 107 4.07 51.21 36.44
C ARG A 107 4.35 49.99 35.57
N GLU A 108 4.99 48.99 36.16
CA GLU A 108 4.92 47.61 35.69
C GLU A 108 3.55 47.09 36.13
N THR A 109 2.56 47.17 35.24
CA THR A 109 1.34 46.39 35.48
C THR A 109 1.70 44.99 35.05
N GLU A 110 2.11 44.14 36.00
CA GLU A 110 2.00 42.70 35.82
C GLU A 110 0.52 42.40 35.58
N ILE A 111 0.09 42.49 34.33
CA ILE A 111 -0.90 41.55 33.86
C ILE A 111 -0.10 40.25 33.82
N ALA A 112 -0.17 39.49 34.90
CA ALA A 112 0.08 38.07 34.82
C ALA A 112 -0.79 37.58 33.66
N ALA A 113 -0.21 37.41 32.48
CA ALA A 113 -0.76 36.49 31.51
C ALA A 113 -0.81 35.19 32.29
N ASP A 114 -2.02 34.77 32.65
CA ASP A 114 -2.32 33.62 33.48
C ASP A 114 -1.58 32.44 32.87
N ARG A 115 -0.35 32.19 33.33
CA ARG A 115 0.44 31.08 32.84
C ARG A 115 -0.25 29.88 33.46
N PRO A 116 -0.78 28.97 32.64
CA PRO A 116 -1.50 27.83 33.17
C PRO A 116 -0.60 27.14 34.19
N ARG A 117 -1.15 26.94 35.39
CA ARG A 117 -0.42 26.45 36.56
C ARG A 117 0.30 25.12 36.25
N TYR A 118 -0.26 24.36 35.32
CA TYR A 118 0.31 23.12 34.81
C TYR A 118 0.45 23.16 33.29
N CYS A 119 1.60 22.70 32.81
CA CYS A 119 1.87 22.53 31.38
C CYS A 119 2.42 21.12 31.13
N PRO A 120 1.92 20.39 30.11
CA PRO A 120 2.49 19.12 29.71
C PRO A 120 3.85 19.34 29.03
N PRO A 121 4.71 18.29 28.95
CA PRO A 121 5.96 18.37 28.20
C PRO A 121 5.72 18.77 26.75
N ALA A 122 6.56 19.69 26.24
CA ALA A 122 6.52 20.07 24.83
C ALA A 122 7.09 18.94 23.95
N PRO A 123 6.43 18.57 22.85
CA PRO A 123 6.93 17.53 21.95
C PRO A 123 8.22 18.01 21.25
N LEU A 124 9.22 17.12 21.19
CA LEU A 124 10.51 17.41 20.53
C LEU A 124 10.44 17.38 19.00
N LEU A 125 9.42 16.72 18.45
CA LEU A 125 9.20 16.53 17.02
C LEU A 125 7.69 16.68 16.78
N PRO A 126 7.28 17.28 15.64
CA PRO A 126 5.88 17.42 15.31
C PRO A 126 5.23 16.04 15.16
N LEU A 127 3.94 15.96 15.52
CA LEU A 127 3.10 14.82 15.22
C LEU A 127 2.71 14.85 13.74
N LEU A 128 3.04 13.80 12.98
CA LEU A 128 2.80 13.72 11.54
C LEU A 128 1.68 12.74 11.23
N GLY A 129 0.87 13.07 10.22
CA GLY A 129 -0.18 12.18 9.71
C GLY A 129 -1.29 11.84 10.70
N ARG A 130 -1.55 12.70 11.70
CA ARG A 130 -2.55 12.47 12.78
C ARG A 130 -3.42 13.70 13.08
N GLN A 131 -3.48 14.64 12.15
CA GLN A 131 -4.17 15.92 12.34
C GLN A 131 -5.68 15.73 12.53
N ILE A 132 -6.28 14.78 11.82
CA ILE A 132 -7.69 14.45 11.93
C ILE A 132 -8.00 13.91 13.33
N GLU A 133 -7.20 12.96 13.81
CA GLU A 133 -7.35 12.35 15.14
C GLU A 133 -7.20 13.38 16.26
N VAL A 134 -6.29 14.35 16.10
CA VAL A 134 -6.14 15.47 17.03
C VAL A 134 -7.40 16.34 17.06
N GLU A 135 -7.94 16.71 15.90
CA GLU A 135 -9.16 17.52 15.81
C GLU A 135 -10.37 16.81 16.41
N GLU A 136 -10.53 15.52 16.13
CA GLU A 136 -11.60 14.68 16.70
C GLU A 136 -11.50 14.59 18.21
N LEU A 137 -10.33 14.25 18.76
CA LEU A 137 -10.10 14.17 20.21
C LEU A 137 -10.32 15.52 20.91
N LEU A 138 -9.90 16.63 20.31
CA LEU A 138 -10.19 17.98 20.82
C LEU A 138 -11.69 18.27 20.82
N GLY A 139 -12.43 17.78 19.83
CA GLY A 139 -13.89 17.82 19.78
C GLY A 139 -14.53 17.04 20.93
N TYR A 140 -14.15 15.77 21.10
CA TYR A 140 -14.63 14.91 22.19
C TYR A 140 -14.29 15.47 23.57
N LEU A 141 -13.09 16.05 23.74
CA LEU A 141 -12.67 16.70 24.99
C LEU A 141 -13.59 17.86 25.40
N ARG A 142 -14.45 18.39 24.54
CA ARG A 142 -15.45 19.40 24.94
C ARG A 142 -16.65 18.75 25.62
N ALA A 143 -17.14 17.63 25.11
CA ALA A 143 -18.37 16.98 25.57
C ALA A 143 -18.12 15.91 26.65
N VAL A 144 -17.00 15.20 26.58
CA VAL A 144 -16.70 14.03 27.42
C VAL A 144 -15.71 14.40 28.52
N ARG A 145 -15.80 13.72 29.68
CA ARG A 145 -14.91 13.96 30.84
C ARG A 145 -13.85 12.88 31.05
N LEU A 146 -14.06 11.67 30.52
CA LEU A 146 -13.09 10.58 30.53
C LEU A 146 -12.96 10.03 29.10
N ILE A 147 -11.79 10.22 28.49
CA ILE A 147 -11.47 9.64 27.19
C ILE A 147 -10.27 8.72 27.38
N THR A 148 -10.37 7.49 26.90
CA THR A 148 -9.25 6.55 26.89
C THR A 148 -8.85 6.28 25.45
N ILE A 149 -7.64 6.71 25.07
CA ILE A 149 -7.02 6.35 23.80
C ILE A 149 -6.53 4.91 23.93
N VAL A 150 -7.17 4.00 23.20
CA VAL A 150 -6.87 2.57 23.18
C VAL A 150 -6.14 2.21 21.89
N GLY A 151 -5.17 1.31 21.93
CA GLY A 151 -4.52 0.84 20.70
C GLY A 151 -3.22 0.07 20.95
N ALA A 152 -2.66 -0.48 19.88
CA ALA A 152 -1.48 -1.34 19.94
C ALA A 152 -0.22 -0.66 20.50
N PRO A 153 0.77 -1.42 20.99
CA PRO A 153 2.09 -0.89 21.33
C PRO A 153 2.76 -0.20 20.12
N GLY A 154 3.45 0.92 20.35
CA GLY A 154 4.16 1.63 19.27
C GLY A 154 3.30 2.43 18.28
N ILE A 155 1.96 2.41 18.43
CA ILE A 155 1.02 3.11 17.54
C ILE A 155 0.98 4.64 17.71
N GLY A 156 1.58 5.15 18.78
CA GLY A 156 1.71 6.59 19.04
C GLY A 156 0.74 7.21 20.06
N LYS A 157 0.03 6.42 20.87
CA LYS A 157 -0.95 6.91 21.87
C LYS A 157 -0.41 8.05 22.74
N THR A 158 0.74 7.87 23.38
CA THR A 158 1.38 8.88 24.25
C THR A 158 1.69 10.17 23.50
N ARG A 159 2.18 10.08 22.26
CA ARG A 159 2.46 11.25 21.42
C ARG A 159 1.19 11.99 21.03
N LEU A 160 0.13 11.27 20.67
CA LEU A 160 -1.17 11.85 20.36
C LEU A 160 -1.76 12.54 21.59
N ALA A 161 -1.75 11.89 22.75
CA ALA A 161 -2.28 12.46 23.99
C ALA A 161 -1.53 13.74 24.42
N LEU A 162 -0.20 13.74 24.31
CA LEU A 162 0.62 14.92 24.57
C LEU A 162 0.33 16.06 23.59
N GLU A 163 0.20 15.78 22.31
CA GLU A 163 -0.12 16.81 21.29
C GLU A 163 -1.50 17.44 21.58
N VAL A 164 -2.51 16.60 21.82
CA VAL A 164 -3.86 17.04 22.18
C VAL A 164 -3.85 17.89 23.44
N ALA A 165 -3.11 17.49 24.49
CA ALA A 165 -3.02 18.25 25.73
C ALA A 165 -2.31 19.60 25.58
N ASN A 166 -1.26 19.67 24.75
CA ASN A 166 -0.57 20.92 24.44
C ASN A 166 -1.49 21.89 23.67
N ILE A 167 -2.27 21.39 22.70
CA ILE A 167 -3.22 22.23 21.94
C ILE A 167 -4.41 22.65 22.81
N ALA A 168 -4.89 21.75 23.68
CA ALA A 168 -6.02 22.00 24.56
C ALA A 168 -5.69 22.91 25.74
N LEU A 169 -4.42 23.25 25.98
CA LEU A 169 -3.95 24.03 27.14
C LEU A 169 -4.77 25.31 27.39
N ALA A 170 -5.09 26.05 26.33
CA ALA A 170 -5.85 27.31 26.42
C ALA A 170 -7.34 27.11 26.80
N GLN A 171 -7.85 25.87 26.77
CA GLN A 171 -9.23 25.54 27.11
C GLN A 171 -9.45 25.29 28.61
N PHE A 172 -8.37 25.16 29.39
CA PHE A 172 -8.37 24.84 30.82
C PHE A 172 -7.68 25.94 31.60
N ALA A 173 -8.39 26.60 32.53
CA ALA A 173 -7.87 27.74 33.30
C ALA A 173 -6.64 27.34 34.14
N ASP A 174 -6.65 26.14 34.71
CA ASP A 174 -5.54 25.63 35.50
C ASP A 174 -4.48 24.89 34.64
N GLY A 175 -4.74 24.72 33.34
CA GLY A 175 -3.85 24.07 32.39
C GLY A 175 -4.03 22.56 32.27
N ALA A 176 -2.94 21.89 31.85
CA ALA A 176 -2.91 20.44 31.64
C ALA A 176 -1.67 19.80 32.28
N VAL A 177 -1.85 18.62 32.87
CA VAL A 177 -0.78 17.86 33.54
C VAL A 177 -0.58 16.54 32.81
N PHE A 178 0.67 16.18 32.54
CA PHE A 178 1.02 14.83 32.09
C PHE A 178 1.60 14.01 33.25
N ILE A 179 1.04 12.82 33.46
CA ILE A 179 1.46 11.88 34.50
C ILE A 179 1.73 10.55 33.83
N SER A 180 2.99 10.12 33.85
CA SER A 180 3.37 8.78 33.38
C SER A 180 3.19 7.78 34.51
N LEU A 181 2.41 6.73 34.27
CA LEU A 181 2.19 5.63 35.21
C LEU A 181 3.11 4.44 34.95
N ALA A 182 4.07 4.56 34.03
CA ALA A 182 4.96 3.48 33.60
C ALA A 182 5.77 2.83 34.75
N GLU A 183 6.11 3.59 35.78
CA GLU A 183 6.93 3.12 36.92
C GLU A 183 6.09 2.66 38.11
N VAL A 184 4.76 2.84 38.07
CA VAL A 184 3.86 2.52 39.19
C VAL A 184 3.61 1.01 39.23
N GLN A 185 3.90 0.38 40.35
CA GLN A 185 3.86 -1.09 40.49
C GLN A 185 2.55 -1.61 41.09
N SER A 186 1.82 -0.77 41.84
CA SER A 186 0.58 -1.16 42.50
C SER A 186 -0.45 -0.01 42.56
N ALA A 187 -1.74 -0.35 42.71
CA ALA A 187 -2.81 0.63 42.83
C ALA A 187 -2.65 1.57 44.05
N ALA A 188 -2.01 1.10 45.13
CA ALA A 188 -1.75 1.91 46.32
C ALA A 188 -0.72 3.04 46.09
N ASP A 189 0.15 2.89 45.09
CA ASP A 189 1.20 3.88 44.77
C ASP A 189 0.70 5.01 43.84
N LEU A 190 -0.48 4.81 43.23
CA LEU A 190 -1.07 5.72 42.26
C LEU A 190 -1.36 7.12 42.87
N PRO A 191 -2.03 7.25 44.03
CA PRO A 191 -2.28 8.57 44.63
C PRO A 191 -0.98 9.35 44.92
N TYR A 192 0.07 8.66 45.40
CA TYR A 192 1.35 9.31 45.70
C TYR A 192 2.07 9.80 44.45
N THR A 193 1.97 9.05 43.35
CA THR A 193 2.51 9.47 42.05
C THR A 193 1.79 10.72 41.55
N VAL A 194 0.46 10.77 41.65
CA VAL A 194 -0.33 11.94 41.25
C VAL A 194 -0.01 13.17 42.10
N LEU A 195 0.10 13.03 43.43
CA LEU A 195 0.50 14.11 44.33
C LEU A 195 1.87 14.71 43.95
N ARG A 196 2.84 13.85 43.60
CA ARG A 196 4.17 14.28 43.16
C ARG A 196 4.11 15.12 41.88
N HIS A 197 3.34 14.68 40.88
CA HIS A 197 3.19 15.42 39.61
C HIS A 197 2.37 16.72 39.78
N LEU A 198 1.45 16.77 40.73
CA LEU A 198 0.70 17.98 41.08
C LEU A 198 1.47 18.93 42.02
N ALA A 199 2.65 18.52 42.50
CA ALA A 199 3.46 19.19 43.52
C ALA A 199 2.67 19.48 44.82
N LEU A 200 1.91 18.49 45.29
CA LEU A 200 1.08 18.56 46.49
C LEU A 200 1.68 17.73 47.62
N THR A 201 1.48 18.20 48.86
CA THR A 201 1.87 17.46 50.08
C THR A 201 0.64 17.33 50.97
N PRO A 202 0.20 16.10 51.31
CA PRO A 202 -0.98 15.89 52.14
C PRO A 202 -0.72 16.35 53.58
N SER A 203 -1.76 16.84 54.26
CA SER A 203 -1.66 17.15 55.69
C SER A 203 -1.49 15.88 56.52
N PRO A 204 -0.87 15.91 57.72
CA PRO A 204 -0.55 14.71 58.49
C PRO A 204 -1.74 13.81 58.88
N GLN A 205 -2.97 14.32 58.82
CA GLN A 205 -4.22 13.59 59.12
C GLN A 205 -5.10 13.36 57.88
N GLN A 206 -4.64 13.75 56.69
CA GLN A 206 -5.42 13.67 55.45
C GLN A 206 -4.94 12.48 54.60
N SER A 207 -5.89 11.74 54.03
CA SER A 207 -5.56 10.69 53.08
C SER A 207 -4.96 11.29 51.78
N PRO A 208 -4.05 10.59 51.09
CA PRO A 208 -3.53 11.04 49.79
C PRO A 208 -4.64 11.32 48.76
N GLU A 209 -5.70 10.51 48.78
CA GLU A 209 -6.85 10.60 47.88
C GLU A 209 -7.67 11.87 48.14
N ASP A 210 -7.98 12.15 49.41
CA ASP A 210 -8.69 13.38 49.79
C ASP A 210 -7.86 14.63 49.48
N ALA A 211 -6.53 14.56 49.64
CA ALA A 211 -5.65 15.68 49.30
C ALA A 211 -5.64 15.99 47.79
N ILE A 212 -5.71 14.97 46.93
CA ILE A 212 -5.87 15.15 45.48
C ILE A 212 -7.22 15.77 45.18
N LEU A 213 -8.29 15.24 45.77
CA LEU A 213 -9.66 15.68 45.56
C LEU A 213 -9.88 17.15 45.98
N ASP A 214 -9.41 17.54 47.16
CA ASP A 214 -9.49 18.93 47.62
C ASP A 214 -8.73 19.89 46.70
N ALA A 215 -7.63 19.41 46.10
CA ALA A 215 -6.86 20.20 45.15
C ALA A 215 -7.51 20.27 43.76
N LEU A 216 -8.19 19.22 43.29
CA LEU A 216 -8.80 19.15 41.96
C LEU A 216 -10.23 19.72 41.92
N ALA A 217 -11.00 19.61 43.00
CA ALA A 217 -12.41 20.02 43.05
C ALA A 217 -12.68 21.47 42.60
N PRO A 218 -11.88 22.49 42.97
CA PRO A 218 -12.11 23.86 42.53
C PRO A 218 -11.47 24.21 41.18
N ARG A 219 -10.79 23.26 40.51
CA ARG A 219 -9.95 23.54 39.33
C ARG A 219 -10.58 23.07 38.03
N ARG A 220 -10.35 23.84 36.98
CA ARG A 220 -10.66 23.46 35.60
C ARG A 220 -9.37 23.03 34.90
N ILE A 221 -9.10 21.73 34.99
CA ILE A 221 -7.81 21.12 34.63
C ILE A 221 -8.00 19.86 33.76
N LEU A 222 -7.06 19.64 32.84
CA LEU A 222 -6.91 18.38 32.11
C LEU A 222 -5.78 17.55 32.73
N ILE A 223 -6.03 16.29 33.06
CA ILE A 223 -4.97 15.35 33.44
C ILE A 223 -4.84 14.29 32.36
N VAL A 224 -3.63 14.18 31.80
CA VAL A 224 -3.23 13.10 30.90
C VAL A 224 -2.57 12.01 31.73
N LEU A 225 -3.16 10.83 31.72
CA LEU A 225 -2.66 9.64 32.42
C LEU A 225 -2.12 8.67 31.38
N ASP A 226 -0.80 8.49 31.33
CA ASP A 226 -0.14 7.62 30.35
C ASP A 226 0.14 6.24 30.95
N ASN A 227 -0.04 5.18 30.15
CA ASN A 227 0.16 3.77 30.50
C ASN A 227 -0.79 3.25 31.60
N CYS A 228 -2.10 3.53 31.45
CA CYS A 228 -3.11 3.12 32.43
C CYS A 228 -3.39 1.60 32.46
N GLU A 229 -2.94 0.84 31.46
CA GLU A 229 -3.19 -0.60 31.34
C GLU A 229 -2.75 -1.42 32.58
N HIS A 230 -1.74 -0.95 33.31
CA HIS A 230 -1.13 -1.66 34.43
C HIS A 230 -1.90 -1.53 35.76
N LEU A 231 -2.90 -0.65 35.82
CA LEU A 231 -3.55 -0.22 37.06
C LEU A 231 -5.08 -0.28 36.98
N LEU A 232 -5.63 -1.22 36.22
CA LEU A 232 -7.08 -1.38 36.04
C LEU A 232 -7.82 -1.51 37.38
N GLU A 233 -7.26 -2.23 38.36
CA GLU A 233 -7.83 -2.34 39.71
C GLU A 233 -7.89 -0.99 40.46
N GLY A 234 -6.96 -0.08 40.16
CA GLY A 234 -6.91 1.29 40.72
C GLY A 234 -7.70 2.32 39.92
N ALA A 235 -8.25 1.96 38.76
CA ALA A 235 -8.94 2.89 37.87
C ALA A 235 -10.25 3.44 38.48
N THR A 236 -10.82 2.76 39.49
CA THR A 236 -11.98 3.23 40.26
C THR A 236 -11.76 4.60 40.91
N LEU A 237 -10.51 4.93 41.29
CA LEU A 237 -10.12 6.25 41.79
C LEU A 237 -10.41 7.37 40.78
N PHE A 238 -10.30 7.08 39.48
CA PHE A 238 -10.60 8.06 38.43
C PHE A 238 -12.09 8.42 38.40
N ALA A 239 -12.95 7.42 38.60
CA ALA A 239 -14.39 7.64 38.71
C ALA A 239 -14.74 8.51 39.93
N ASP A 240 -14.08 8.28 41.07
CA ASP A 240 -14.27 9.09 42.29
C ASP A 240 -13.82 10.54 42.10
N TRP A 241 -12.67 10.76 41.42
CA TRP A 241 -12.22 12.11 41.07
C TRP A 241 -13.19 12.82 40.15
N LEU A 242 -13.67 12.16 39.11
CA LEU A 242 -14.64 12.71 38.19
C LEU A 242 -15.99 12.99 38.86
N ALA A 243 -16.41 12.19 39.84
CA ALA A 243 -17.65 12.43 40.58
C ALA A 243 -17.58 13.69 41.46
N ARG A 244 -16.42 13.97 42.07
CA ARG A 244 -16.24 15.06 43.06
C ARG A 244 -15.63 16.35 42.49
N ALA A 245 -15.00 16.31 41.32
CA ALA A 245 -14.41 17.47 40.65
C ALA A 245 -15.07 17.72 39.28
N PRO A 246 -16.17 18.48 39.19
CA PRO A 246 -17.02 18.56 37.99
C PRO A 246 -16.30 19.13 36.75
N ASP A 247 -15.31 20.01 36.95
CA ASP A 247 -14.54 20.65 35.87
C ASP A 247 -13.25 19.91 35.50
N LEU A 248 -12.99 18.75 36.13
CA LEU A 248 -11.89 17.84 35.78
C LEU A 248 -12.21 17.06 34.50
N LYS A 249 -11.22 16.98 33.60
CA LYS A 249 -11.20 16.04 32.48
C LYS A 249 -9.97 15.15 32.52
N LEU A 250 -10.14 13.89 32.17
CA LEU A 250 -9.12 12.87 32.08
C LEU A 250 -8.95 12.40 30.64
N LEU A 251 -7.69 12.39 30.17
CA LEU A 251 -7.28 11.78 28.92
C LEU A 251 -6.29 10.65 29.24
N CYS A 252 -6.76 9.41 29.15
CA CYS A 252 -5.97 8.24 29.44
C CYS A 252 -5.36 7.68 28.17
N THR A 253 -4.12 7.20 28.22
CA THR A 253 -3.61 6.25 27.22
C THR A 253 -3.59 4.88 27.87
N SER A 254 -4.11 3.89 27.13
CA SER A 254 -4.14 2.52 27.60
C SER A 254 -4.01 1.56 26.43
N ARG A 255 -3.62 0.32 26.71
CA ARG A 255 -3.70 -0.78 25.74
C ARG A 255 -5.03 -1.49 25.75
N THR A 256 -5.82 -1.34 26.79
CA THR A 256 -7.16 -1.92 26.91
C THR A 256 -8.09 -0.84 27.47
N PRO A 257 -9.41 -0.94 27.25
CA PRO A 257 -10.36 -0.11 27.98
C PRO A 257 -10.14 -0.19 29.50
N LEU A 258 -10.50 0.86 30.23
CA LEU A 258 -10.43 0.89 31.69
C LEU A 258 -11.67 0.24 32.34
N ASP A 259 -12.70 -0.03 31.56
CA ASP A 259 -14.00 -0.57 31.98
C ASP A 259 -14.70 0.31 33.04
N LEU A 260 -14.57 1.64 32.90
CA LEU A 260 -15.18 2.60 33.83
C LEU A 260 -16.53 3.13 33.32
N TYR A 261 -17.47 3.35 34.25
CA TYR A 261 -18.74 3.99 33.90
C TYR A 261 -18.53 5.44 33.45
N GLY A 262 -18.97 5.76 32.23
CA GLY A 262 -18.77 7.08 31.62
C GLY A 262 -17.44 7.24 30.86
N GLU A 263 -16.67 6.16 30.71
CA GLU A 263 -15.52 6.09 29.81
C GLU A 263 -15.95 6.21 28.35
N HIS A 264 -15.24 7.04 27.59
CA HIS A 264 -15.30 7.06 26.14
C HIS A 264 -14.05 6.42 25.57
N GLU A 265 -14.20 5.18 25.10
CA GLU A 265 -13.15 4.46 24.39
C GLU A 265 -12.92 5.09 23.02
N TRP A 266 -11.68 5.48 22.75
CA TRP A 266 -11.29 6.06 21.48
C TRP A 266 -10.17 5.20 20.85
N PRO A 267 -10.50 4.31 19.90
CA PRO A 267 -9.52 3.40 19.31
C PRO A 267 -8.62 4.13 18.31
N LEU A 268 -7.30 4.07 18.54
CA LEU A 268 -6.29 4.61 17.64
C LEU A 268 -5.85 3.54 16.64
N MET A 269 -6.11 3.79 15.36
CA MET A 269 -5.75 2.90 14.24
C MET A 269 -4.33 3.15 13.73
N PRO A 270 -3.64 2.21 13.07
CA PRO A 270 -2.35 2.47 12.42
C PRO A 270 -2.43 3.56 11.35
N LEU A 271 -1.28 4.08 10.88
CA LEU A 271 -1.27 5.09 9.82
C LEU A 271 -1.73 4.47 8.50
N ALA A 272 -2.54 5.20 7.72
CA ALA A 272 -2.96 4.72 6.41
C ALA A 272 -1.76 4.46 5.50
N VAL A 273 -1.78 3.31 4.81
CA VAL A 273 -0.75 2.82 3.90
C VAL A 273 -1.22 2.84 2.44
N PRO A 274 -0.32 2.83 1.46
CA PRO A 274 -0.69 2.70 0.06
C PRO A 274 -1.43 1.39 -0.25
N ASP A 275 -2.39 1.43 -1.16
CA ASP A 275 -2.94 0.23 -1.78
C ASP A 275 -2.04 -0.22 -2.92
N LEU A 276 -1.43 -1.39 -2.79
CA LEU A 276 -0.49 -1.94 -3.78
C LEU A 276 -1.20 -2.56 -4.99
N ALA A 277 -2.53 -2.71 -4.97
CA ALA A 277 -3.30 -3.14 -6.13
C ALA A 277 -3.47 -2.00 -7.16
N GLU A 278 -3.34 -0.75 -6.72
CA GLU A 278 -3.39 0.43 -7.58
C GLU A 278 -1.98 0.80 -8.11
N PRO A 279 -1.88 1.40 -9.32
CA PRO A 279 -0.61 1.88 -9.83
C PRO A 279 -0.02 2.98 -8.92
N PRO A 280 1.31 2.98 -8.65
CA PRO A 280 1.96 3.97 -7.81
C PRO A 280 1.74 5.40 -8.33
N ASN A 281 1.25 6.28 -7.47
CA ASN A 281 1.02 7.68 -7.81
C ASN A 281 1.72 8.59 -6.79
N LEU A 282 2.75 9.31 -7.24
CA LEU A 282 3.60 10.12 -6.36
C LEU A 282 2.82 11.21 -5.61
N GLU A 283 1.89 11.90 -6.27
CA GLU A 283 1.12 12.99 -5.64
C GLU A 283 0.17 12.46 -4.57
N ARG A 284 -0.50 11.34 -4.83
CA ARG A 284 -1.44 10.70 -3.89
C ARG A 284 -0.66 10.09 -2.72
N TRP A 285 0.34 9.25 -3.01
CA TRP A 285 1.03 8.47 -1.99
C TRP A 285 1.89 9.34 -1.07
N ARG A 286 2.49 10.44 -1.56
CA ARG A 286 3.23 11.39 -0.69
C ARG A 286 2.35 11.98 0.42
N ARG A 287 1.03 12.09 0.22
CA ARG A 287 0.08 12.62 1.21
C ARG A 287 -0.41 11.57 2.21
N LEU A 288 -0.05 10.30 2.03
CA LEU A 288 -0.44 9.26 2.97
C LEU A 288 0.35 9.40 4.29
N PRO A 289 -0.31 9.29 5.45
CA PRO A 289 0.32 9.45 6.77
C PRO A 289 1.58 8.57 7.00
N SER A 290 1.56 7.32 6.54
CA SER A 290 2.72 6.41 6.66
C SER A 290 3.91 6.87 5.82
N MET A 291 3.65 7.30 4.58
CA MET A 291 4.66 7.82 3.65
C MET A 291 5.24 9.15 4.12
N GLU A 292 4.39 10.06 4.62
CA GLU A 292 4.80 11.34 5.21
C GLU A 292 5.75 11.13 6.40
N LEU A 293 5.37 10.25 7.34
CA LEU A 293 6.20 9.94 8.50
C LEU A 293 7.54 9.32 8.09
N LEU A 294 7.51 8.32 7.21
CA LEU A 294 8.72 7.63 6.74
C LEU A 294 9.66 8.60 6.04
N GLN A 295 9.14 9.43 5.13
CA GLN A 295 9.92 10.46 4.43
C GLN A 295 10.53 11.45 5.42
N ALA A 296 9.74 11.99 6.35
CA ALA A 296 10.24 12.97 7.32
C ALA A 296 11.35 12.39 8.22
N ARG A 297 11.26 11.10 8.57
CA ARG A 297 12.25 10.42 9.41
C ARG A 297 13.52 10.05 8.64
N ALA A 298 13.38 9.63 7.39
CA ALA A 298 14.53 9.39 6.51
C ALA A 298 15.26 10.72 6.20
N ALA A 299 14.53 11.78 5.85
CA ALA A 299 15.06 13.10 5.57
C ALA A 299 15.77 13.75 6.77
N ALA A 300 15.33 13.44 8.00
CA ALA A 300 16.00 13.91 9.22
C ALA A 300 17.38 13.26 9.44
N LEU A 301 17.66 12.12 8.80
CA LEU A 301 18.93 11.38 8.89
C LEU A 301 19.80 11.60 7.65
N ASP A 302 19.16 11.77 6.50
CA ASP A 302 19.77 12.09 5.21
C ASP A 302 18.98 13.23 4.54
N PRO A 303 19.45 14.48 4.60
CA PRO A 303 18.74 15.63 4.03
C PRO A 303 18.49 15.58 2.52
N GLU A 304 19.21 14.73 1.77
CA GLU A 304 19.01 14.56 0.33
C GLU A 304 17.91 13.53 0.00
N PHE A 305 17.42 12.80 1.00
CA PHE A 305 16.39 11.79 0.82
C PHE A 305 15.07 12.42 0.36
N THR A 306 14.62 12.05 -0.84
CA THR A 306 13.35 12.49 -1.43
C THR A 306 12.58 11.33 -2.03
N LEU A 307 11.24 11.44 -2.04
CA LEU A 307 10.39 10.49 -2.77
C LEU A 307 10.51 10.75 -4.27
N THR A 308 10.90 9.72 -5.01
CA THR A 308 11.06 9.68 -6.47
C THR A 308 10.16 8.58 -7.05
N GLU A 309 9.89 8.62 -8.36
CA GLU A 309 9.10 7.56 -9.01
C GLU A 309 9.74 6.16 -8.85
N GLU A 310 11.07 6.09 -8.87
CA GLU A 310 11.84 4.85 -8.72
C GLU A 310 11.73 4.25 -7.31
N ASN A 311 11.75 5.08 -6.26
CA ASN A 311 11.69 4.58 -4.88
C ASN A 311 10.28 4.51 -4.29
N LEU A 312 9.28 5.01 -5.02
CA LEU A 312 7.90 5.13 -4.53
C LEU A 312 7.27 3.77 -4.21
N LEU A 313 7.34 2.83 -5.15
CA LEU A 313 6.77 1.49 -4.96
C LEU A 313 7.47 0.73 -3.82
N PRO A 314 8.81 0.63 -3.78
CA PRO A 314 9.51 0.05 -2.62
C PRO A 314 9.16 0.68 -1.27
N LEU A 315 9.07 2.01 -1.18
CA LEU A 315 8.73 2.68 0.08
C LEU A 315 7.26 2.46 0.47
N GLY A 316 6.36 2.37 -0.51
CA GLY A 316 4.96 1.99 -0.27
C GLY A 316 4.85 0.55 0.21
N SER A 317 5.55 -0.38 -0.44
CA SER A 317 5.64 -1.79 -0.02
C SER A 317 6.20 -1.92 1.39
N LEU A 318 7.19 -1.08 1.76
CA LEU A 318 7.72 -1.03 3.12
C LEU A 318 6.69 -0.54 4.14
N CYS A 319 5.90 0.49 3.81
CA CYS A 319 4.84 0.98 4.70
C CYS A 319 3.76 -0.08 4.94
N VAL A 320 3.34 -0.78 3.89
CA VAL A 320 2.41 -1.91 3.97
C VAL A 320 3.04 -3.06 4.75
N ALA A 321 4.33 -3.35 4.54
CA ALA A 321 5.02 -4.42 5.24
C ALA A 321 5.10 -4.22 6.76
N LEU A 322 5.08 -2.95 7.20
CA LEU A 322 5.17 -2.53 8.59
C LEU A 322 3.81 -2.11 9.18
N ASP A 323 2.71 -2.44 8.49
CA ASP A 323 1.32 -2.17 8.88
C ASP A 323 1.04 -0.69 9.24
N GLY A 324 1.80 0.25 8.67
CA GLY A 324 1.67 1.66 9.00
C GLY A 324 1.96 2.01 10.47
N LEU A 325 2.68 1.15 11.21
CA LEU A 325 3.01 1.41 12.61
C LEU A 325 4.06 2.53 12.73
N PRO A 326 3.77 3.67 13.39
CA PRO A 326 4.68 4.80 13.45
C PRO A 326 6.06 4.44 13.99
N LEU A 327 6.13 3.63 15.06
CA LEU A 327 7.41 3.22 15.61
C LEU A 327 8.19 2.31 14.64
N ALA A 328 7.53 1.37 13.97
CA ALA A 328 8.18 0.50 13.00
C ALA A 328 8.72 1.29 11.80
N LEU A 329 7.95 2.27 11.31
CA LEU A 329 8.37 3.19 10.25
C LEU A 329 9.56 4.06 10.69
N GLU A 330 9.55 4.57 11.92
CA GLU A 330 10.69 5.30 12.49
C GLU A 330 11.96 4.45 12.56
N LEU A 331 11.83 3.15 12.86
CA LEU A 331 12.95 2.21 12.90
C LEU A 331 13.47 1.88 11.50
N ALA A 332 12.56 1.66 10.54
CA ALA A 332 12.91 1.39 9.15
C ALA A 332 13.61 2.59 8.48
N ALA A 333 13.17 3.82 8.78
CA ALA A 333 13.81 5.05 8.30
C ALA A 333 15.30 5.13 8.63
N VAL A 334 15.73 4.57 9.78
CA VAL A 334 17.16 4.56 10.16
C VAL A 334 18.00 3.71 9.21
N ARG A 335 17.43 2.63 8.67
CA ARG A 335 18.12 1.73 7.75
C ARG A 335 18.24 2.25 6.32
N LEU A 336 17.31 3.12 5.91
CA LEU A 336 17.30 3.70 4.57
C LEU A 336 18.55 4.55 4.28
N ARG A 337 19.33 4.92 5.31
CA ARG A 337 20.63 5.57 5.16
C ARG A 337 21.70 4.66 4.54
N ASP A 338 21.69 3.39 4.94
CA ASP A 338 22.76 2.44 4.64
C ASP A 338 22.31 1.37 3.62
N GLN A 339 21.02 1.34 3.25
CA GLN A 339 20.41 0.35 2.37
C GLN A 339 19.35 0.96 1.45
N ALA A 340 19.28 0.47 0.21
CA ALA A 340 18.24 0.90 -0.72
C ALA A 340 16.85 0.38 -0.29
N PRO A 341 15.77 1.16 -0.51
CA PRO A 341 14.40 0.75 -0.15
C PRO A 341 14.00 -0.63 -0.69
N ALA A 342 14.34 -0.93 -1.94
CA ALA A 342 14.04 -2.23 -2.56
C ALA A 342 14.75 -3.40 -1.86
N GLN A 343 15.99 -3.19 -1.39
CA GLN A 343 16.73 -4.20 -0.64
C GLN A 343 16.12 -4.43 0.75
N LEU A 344 15.66 -3.35 1.41
CA LEU A 344 14.99 -3.45 2.70
C LEU A 344 13.64 -4.19 2.59
N VAL A 345 12.87 -3.91 1.54
CA VAL A 345 11.64 -4.64 1.21
C VAL A 345 11.95 -6.08 0.91
N GLN A 346 12.94 -6.37 0.05
CA GLN A 346 13.34 -7.73 -0.25
C GLN A 346 13.77 -8.47 1.02
N GLN A 347 14.55 -7.85 1.91
CA GLN A 347 14.87 -8.44 3.21
C GLN A 347 13.62 -8.72 4.02
N LEU A 348 12.68 -7.77 4.16
CA LEU A 348 11.44 -8.01 4.90
C LEU A 348 10.56 -9.10 4.26
N LEU A 349 10.48 -9.17 2.94
CA LEU A 349 9.74 -10.21 2.20
C LEU A 349 10.42 -11.58 2.33
N THR A 350 11.75 -11.62 2.22
CA THR A 350 12.55 -12.81 2.51
C THR A 350 12.37 -13.22 3.97
N LEU A 351 12.27 -12.29 4.93
CA LEU A 351 12.01 -12.57 6.34
C LEU A 351 10.53 -12.84 6.66
N ARG A 352 9.60 -12.51 5.76
CA ARG A 352 8.20 -12.97 5.80
C ARG A 352 8.09 -14.41 5.30
N GLY A 353 8.87 -14.77 4.27
CA GLY A 353 8.96 -16.13 3.72
C GLY A 353 9.89 -17.09 4.48
N HIS A 354 10.93 -16.56 5.15
CA HIS A 354 11.83 -17.29 6.02
C HIS A 354 11.53 -16.96 7.47
N ALA A 355 11.47 -18.00 8.29
CA ALA A 355 11.15 -18.10 9.70
C ALA A 355 11.74 -17.07 10.72
N GLN A 356 12.46 -16.02 10.33
CA GLN A 356 13.33 -15.23 11.20
C GLN A 356 13.18 -13.70 11.05
N LEU A 357 12.01 -13.14 11.33
CA LEU A 357 12.03 -11.84 12.03
C LEU A 357 12.49 -12.10 13.47
N SER A 358 13.79 -12.29 13.65
CA SER A 358 14.40 -12.28 14.97
C SER A 358 14.42 -10.83 15.47
N SER A 359 14.24 -10.67 16.78
CA SER A 359 14.57 -9.48 17.57
C SER A 359 15.91 -8.80 17.16
N THR A 360 16.83 -9.51 16.52
CA THR A 360 18.06 -8.96 15.90
C THR A 360 17.82 -7.97 14.74
N TRP A 361 16.74 -8.10 13.95
CA TRP A 361 16.41 -7.12 12.89
C TRP A 361 16.00 -5.78 13.50
N LEU A 362 15.81 -5.58 14.80
CA LEU A 362 15.57 -4.22 15.35
C LEU A 362 16.63 -3.78 16.36
N GLN A 363 17.45 -4.70 16.85
CA GLN A 363 18.47 -4.43 17.86
C GLN A 363 19.75 -3.74 17.33
N GLN A 364 20.02 -3.74 16.02
CA GLN A 364 21.29 -3.25 15.46
C GLN A 364 21.43 -1.72 15.29
N THR A 365 20.66 -0.89 16.00
CA THR A 365 20.76 0.59 15.85
C THR A 365 20.91 1.32 17.19
N ARG A 366 21.42 2.57 17.11
CA ARG A 366 21.90 3.46 18.20
C ARG A 366 21.20 3.27 19.55
N ARG A 367 21.92 3.54 20.65
CA ARG A 367 21.48 3.37 22.06
C ARG A 367 20.01 3.77 22.37
N ASN A 368 19.50 4.86 21.80
CA ASN A 368 18.11 5.33 21.98
C ASN A 368 17.04 4.52 21.21
N VAL A 369 17.42 3.88 20.10
CA VAL A 369 16.55 3.00 19.29
C VAL A 369 16.42 1.63 19.95
N ALA A 370 17.53 1.07 20.43
CA ALA A 370 17.53 -0.17 21.20
C ALA A 370 16.72 -0.06 22.50
N GLU A 371 16.62 1.14 23.09
CA GLU A 371 15.78 1.41 24.26
C GLU A 371 14.28 1.48 23.90
N ARG A 372 13.92 2.15 22.79
CA ARG A 372 12.53 2.19 22.29
C ARG A 372 12.04 0.83 21.79
N HIS A 373 12.90 0.03 21.16
CA HIS A 373 12.58 -1.34 20.78
C HIS A 373 12.39 -2.24 22.00
N ARG A 374 13.31 -2.19 22.97
CA ARG A 374 13.13 -2.87 24.26
C ARG A 374 11.86 -2.44 24.98
N THR A 375 11.44 -1.17 24.83
CA THR A 375 10.17 -0.68 25.38
C THR A 375 8.97 -1.30 24.65
N LEU A 376 9.06 -1.52 23.32
CA LEU A 376 8.03 -2.19 22.53
C LEU A 376 7.92 -3.69 22.88
N GLU A 377 9.05 -4.40 22.93
CA GLU A 377 9.11 -5.81 23.33
C GLU A 377 8.63 -5.99 24.78
N ALA A 378 9.10 -5.17 25.72
CA ALA A 378 8.66 -5.19 27.11
C ALA A 378 7.17 -4.84 27.24
N ALA A 379 6.65 -3.98 26.36
CA ALA A 379 5.22 -3.72 26.27
C ALA A 379 4.49 -4.98 25.79
N ILE A 380 4.86 -5.60 24.68
CA ILE A 380 4.18 -6.80 24.18
C ILE A 380 4.27 -7.94 25.22
N GLU A 381 5.44 -8.21 25.78
CA GLU A 381 5.64 -9.17 26.88
C GLU A 381 4.74 -8.85 28.08
N TRP A 382 4.64 -7.56 28.39
CA TRP A 382 3.60 -6.92 29.20
C TRP A 382 2.22 -7.56 29.04
N SER A 383 1.64 -7.24 27.89
CA SER A 383 0.27 -7.58 27.54
C SER A 383 0.05 -9.10 27.51
N VAL A 384 1.07 -9.86 27.07
CA VAL A 384 1.03 -11.32 27.02
C VAL A 384 1.07 -11.94 28.43
N ARG A 385 1.79 -11.33 29.38
CA ARG A 385 1.83 -11.80 30.78
C ARG A 385 0.48 -11.69 31.49
N LEU A 386 -0.35 -10.72 31.12
CA LEU A 386 -1.71 -10.57 31.66
C LEU A 386 -2.71 -11.60 31.09
N LEU A 387 -2.39 -12.26 29.98
CA LEU A 387 -3.29 -13.25 29.40
C LEU A 387 -3.33 -14.53 30.24
N PRO A 388 -4.52 -15.16 30.36
CA PRO A 388 -4.65 -16.53 30.84
C PRO A 388 -3.73 -17.50 30.07
N PRO A 389 -3.21 -18.57 30.70
CA PRO A 389 -2.25 -19.47 30.07
C PRO A 389 -2.72 -20.10 28.75
N ASP A 390 -4.00 -20.47 28.68
CA ASP A 390 -4.65 -21.01 27.49
C ASP A 390 -4.75 -19.99 26.35
N VAL A 391 -5.07 -18.73 26.68
CA VAL A 391 -5.14 -17.63 25.72
C VAL A 391 -3.74 -17.24 25.20
N ARG A 392 -2.73 -17.31 26.08
CA ARG A 392 -1.32 -17.09 25.70
C ARG A 392 -0.81 -18.14 24.72
N GLU A 393 -1.14 -19.41 24.96
CA GLU A 393 -0.77 -20.49 24.02
C GLU A 393 -1.40 -20.27 22.65
N CYS A 394 -2.68 -19.86 22.60
CA CYS A 394 -3.34 -19.50 21.36
C CYS A 394 -2.65 -18.32 20.67
N PHE A 395 -2.29 -17.28 21.43
CA PHE A 395 -1.56 -16.12 20.91
C PHE A 395 -0.23 -16.51 20.26
N ASP A 396 0.59 -17.31 20.94
CA ASP A 396 1.87 -17.77 20.42
C ASP A 396 1.66 -18.52 19.09
N ARG A 397 0.67 -19.43 19.03
CA ARG A 397 0.32 -20.18 17.81
C ARG A 397 -0.19 -19.30 16.67
N LEU A 398 -0.83 -18.16 16.94
CA LEU A 398 -1.22 -17.22 15.89
C LEU A 398 -0.01 -16.56 15.20
N GLY A 399 1.18 -16.59 15.81
CA GLY A 399 2.43 -16.06 15.24
C GLY A 399 2.88 -16.74 13.93
N VAL A 400 2.31 -17.88 13.57
CA VAL A 400 2.64 -18.58 12.31
C VAL A 400 1.96 -18.00 11.08
N PHE A 401 0.83 -17.29 11.24
CA PHE A 401 0.07 -16.70 10.13
C PHE A 401 0.71 -15.45 9.57
N THR A 402 0.77 -15.29 8.25
CA THR A 402 1.30 -14.10 7.55
C THR A 402 0.16 -13.39 6.83
N GLY A 403 0.01 -12.07 7.03
CA GLY A 403 -1.09 -11.31 6.40
C GLY A 403 -2.47 -11.54 7.03
N GLY A 404 -2.50 -12.05 8.27
CA GLY A 404 -3.72 -12.40 9.00
C GLY A 404 -4.25 -13.80 8.66
N SER A 405 -5.43 -14.14 9.17
CA SER A 405 -6.07 -15.43 8.97
C SER A 405 -7.57 -15.34 9.10
N THR A 406 -8.32 -16.24 8.48
CA THR A 406 -9.74 -16.41 8.81
C THR A 406 -9.91 -16.89 10.27
N GLU A 407 -11.09 -16.67 10.85
CA GLU A 407 -11.44 -17.25 12.15
C GLU A 407 -11.38 -18.79 12.13
N THR A 408 -11.73 -19.41 11.00
CA THR A 408 -11.67 -20.87 10.83
C THR A 408 -10.23 -21.38 10.86
N ALA A 409 -9.30 -20.69 10.20
CA ALA A 409 -7.89 -21.03 10.23
C ALA A 409 -7.30 -20.81 11.63
N ALA A 410 -7.62 -19.67 12.27
CA ALA A 410 -7.20 -19.38 13.65
C ALA A 410 -7.68 -20.44 14.64
N ALA A 411 -8.93 -20.89 14.53
CA ALA A 411 -9.47 -21.96 15.35
C ALA A 411 -8.77 -23.30 15.10
N ALA A 412 -8.53 -23.66 13.83
CA ALA A 412 -7.91 -24.94 13.47
C ALA A 412 -6.44 -25.03 13.88
N ILE A 413 -5.65 -23.96 13.68
CA ILE A 413 -4.20 -23.97 13.88
C ILE A 413 -3.82 -23.48 15.28
N ALA A 414 -4.53 -22.51 15.85
CA ALA A 414 -4.18 -21.93 17.15
C ALA A 414 -5.13 -22.34 18.28
N GLY A 415 -6.23 -23.04 17.99
CA GLY A 415 -7.28 -23.31 18.99
C GLY A 415 -8.04 -22.04 19.41
N ALA A 416 -7.88 -20.95 18.66
CA ALA A 416 -8.42 -19.64 19.00
C ALA A 416 -9.90 -19.54 18.58
N GLY A 417 -10.80 -19.98 19.46
CA GLY A 417 -12.24 -19.78 19.28
C GLY A 417 -12.67 -18.31 19.49
N PRO A 418 -13.94 -17.96 19.20
CA PRO A 418 -14.43 -16.57 19.28
C PRO A 418 -14.20 -15.89 20.63
N THR A 419 -14.29 -16.63 21.74
CA THR A 419 -14.02 -16.12 23.09
C THR A 419 -12.56 -15.75 23.29
N THR A 420 -11.64 -16.61 22.84
CA THR A 420 -10.19 -16.39 22.90
C THR A 420 -9.79 -15.21 22.01
N LEU A 421 -10.34 -15.14 20.80
CA LEU A 421 -10.12 -14.01 19.90
C LEU A 421 -10.64 -12.70 20.52
N GLY A 422 -11.80 -12.73 21.18
CA GLY A 422 -12.32 -11.59 21.95
C GLY A 422 -11.37 -11.13 23.06
N HIS A 423 -10.74 -12.05 23.80
CA HIS A 423 -9.74 -11.70 24.81
C HIS A 423 -8.48 -11.07 24.22
N LEU A 424 -7.98 -11.62 23.10
CA LEU A 424 -6.80 -11.10 22.41
C LEU A 424 -7.06 -9.73 21.75
N ALA A 425 -8.28 -9.52 21.22
CA ALA A 425 -8.70 -8.26 20.63
C ALA A 425 -8.82 -7.17 21.71
N ARG A 426 -9.42 -7.50 22.87
CA ARG A 426 -9.45 -6.60 24.04
C ARG A 426 -8.04 -6.22 24.51
N ALA A 427 -7.10 -7.16 24.46
CA ALA A 427 -5.70 -6.92 24.78
C ALA A 427 -4.92 -6.12 23.70
N ASN A 428 -5.59 -5.75 22.58
CA ASN A 428 -5.00 -5.10 21.41
C ASN A 428 -3.77 -5.86 20.84
N LEU A 429 -3.79 -7.18 20.97
CA LEU A 429 -2.79 -8.08 20.38
C LEU A 429 -3.19 -8.58 18.99
N ILE A 430 -4.50 -8.58 18.72
CA ILE A 430 -5.08 -8.87 17.41
C ILE A 430 -6.13 -7.82 17.05
N ARG A 431 -6.45 -7.72 15.76
CA ARG A 431 -7.62 -7.02 15.24
C ARG A 431 -8.53 -8.04 14.54
N VAL A 432 -9.84 -7.96 14.77
CA VAL A 432 -10.82 -8.78 14.05
C VAL A 432 -11.67 -7.85 13.20
N ASP A 433 -11.63 -8.03 11.88
CA ASP A 433 -12.30 -7.18 10.89
C ASP A 433 -12.92 -8.08 9.80
N ASP A 434 -14.22 -7.93 9.54
CA ASP A 434 -14.98 -8.77 8.60
C ASP A 434 -14.72 -10.29 8.69
N GLY A 435 -14.60 -10.82 9.92
CA GLY A 435 -14.34 -12.25 10.18
C GLY A 435 -12.88 -12.69 9.92
N ARG A 436 -11.97 -11.73 9.78
CA ARG A 436 -10.53 -11.95 9.61
C ARG A 436 -9.73 -11.42 10.79
N VAL A 437 -8.82 -12.25 11.26
CA VAL A 437 -7.92 -12.00 12.40
C VAL A 437 -6.59 -11.47 11.86
N TYR A 438 -6.20 -10.28 12.29
CA TYR A 438 -4.95 -9.65 11.93
C TYR A 438 -4.05 -9.51 13.16
N LEU A 439 -2.78 -9.87 12.99
CA LEU A 439 -1.72 -9.58 13.94
C LEU A 439 -0.81 -8.55 13.29
N LEU A 440 -0.53 -7.46 14.01
CA LEU A 440 0.52 -6.55 13.57
C LEU A 440 1.85 -7.29 13.53
N GLU A 441 2.67 -7.00 12.52
CA GLU A 441 3.89 -7.77 12.24
C GLU A 441 4.84 -7.86 13.44
N THR A 442 4.95 -6.78 14.23
CA THR A 442 5.76 -6.76 15.45
C THR A 442 5.21 -7.68 16.55
N ILE A 443 3.89 -7.76 16.66
CA ILE A 443 3.21 -8.62 17.65
C ILE A 443 3.29 -10.08 17.20
N ARG A 444 3.11 -10.33 15.90
CA ARG A 444 3.28 -11.64 15.28
C ARG A 444 4.70 -12.18 15.49
N SER A 445 5.72 -11.36 15.22
CA SER A 445 7.13 -11.71 15.43
C SER A 445 7.40 -12.09 16.89
N PHE A 446 6.84 -11.34 17.84
CA PHE A 446 6.93 -11.66 19.27
C PHE A 446 6.27 -13.00 19.61
N ALA A 447 5.03 -13.24 19.15
CA ALA A 447 4.31 -14.50 19.35
C ALA A 447 5.12 -15.71 18.82
N ARG A 448 5.70 -15.54 17.63
CA ARG A 448 6.54 -16.54 16.98
C ARG A 448 7.85 -16.81 17.73
N GLU A 449 8.51 -15.78 18.26
CA GLU A 449 9.69 -15.93 19.12
C GLU A 449 9.36 -16.66 20.43
N GLY A 450 8.14 -16.44 20.97
CA GLY A 450 7.58 -17.21 22.07
C GLY A 450 7.48 -18.71 21.75
N LEU A 451 6.94 -19.07 20.57
CA LEU A 451 6.93 -20.46 20.10
C LEU A 451 8.34 -21.06 19.96
N ALA A 452 9.29 -20.28 19.43
CA ALA A 452 10.66 -20.73 19.23
C ALA A 452 11.34 -21.02 20.57
N THR A 453 11.21 -20.10 21.53
CA THR A 453 11.80 -20.21 22.87
C THR A 453 11.26 -21.41 23.63
N ASN A 454 9.97 -21.73 23.44
CA ASN A 454 9.30 -22.86 24.07
C ASN A 454 9.46 -24.18 23.28
N GLY A 455 10.19 -24.18 22.15
CA GLY A 455 10.45 -25.37 21.33
C GLY A 455 9.23 -25.89 20.55
N ARG A 456 8.17 -25.08 20.41
CA ARG A 456 6.89 -25.47 19.77
C ARG A 456 6.68 -24.89 18.37
N LEU A 457 7.65 -24.13 17.88
CA LEU A 457 7.56 -23.45 16.60
C LEU A 457 7.41 -24.42 15.43
N HIS A 458 8.18 -25.50 15.41
CA HIS A 458 8.11 -26.49 14.32
C HIS A 458 6.72 -27.13 14.24
N ASP A 459 6.15 -27.57 15.36
CA ASP A 459 4.81 -28.18 15.41
C ASP A 459 3.72 -27.21 14.92
N ALA A 460 3.77 -25.94 15.35
CA ALA A 460 2.81 -24.94 14.92
C ALA A 460 2.92 -24.63 13.41
N GLN A 461 4.14 -24.61 12.86
CA GLN A 461 4.35 -24.43 11.42
C GLN A 461 3.93 -25.64 10.60
N LEU A 462 4.11 -26.86 11.12
CA LEU A 462 3.63 -28.08 10.51
C LEU A 462 2.10 -28.12 10.46
N ASP A 463 1.43 -27.77 11.55
CA ASP A 463 -0.04 -27.68 11.59
C ASP A 463 -0.55 -26.61 10.61
N HIS A 464 0.13 -25.46 10.52
CA HIS A 464 -0.15 -24.43 9.54
C HIS A 464 0.01 -24.95 8.09
N ALA A 465 1.14 -25.61 7.78
CA ALA A 465 1.39 -26.13 6.45
C ALA A 465 0.39 -27.22 6.04
N ARG A 466 -0.01 -28.10 6.96
CA ARG A 466 -1.06 -29.10 6.73
C ARG A 466 -2.42 -28.47 6.45
N TYR A 467 -2.80 -27.45 7.22
CA TYR A 467 -4.04 -26.73 7.00
C TYR A 467 -4.07 -26.07 5.61
N TYR A 468 -3.01 -25.36 5.23
CA TYR A 468 -2.95 -24.70 3.92
C TYR A 468 -2.78 -25.68 2.76
N ALA A 469 -2.19 -26.87 2.97
CA ALA A 469 -2.22 -27.94 1.98
C ALA A 469 -3.64 -28.48 1.73
N ALA A 470 -4.44 -28.63 2.80
CA ALA A 470 -5.85 -29.00 2.68
C ALA A 470 -6.68 -27.90 2.01
N LEU A 471 -6.52 -26.64 2.43
CA LEU A 471 -7.19 -25.50 1.82
C LEU A 471 -6.81 -25.33 0.35
N ALA A 472 -5.56 -25.62 -0.04
CA ALA A 472 -5.14 -25.58 -1.44
C ALA A 472 -5.92 -26.59 -2.31
N ALA A 473 -6.38 -27.71 -1.74
CA ALA A 473 -7.22 -28.67 -2.45
C ALA A 473 -8.62 -28.11 -2.72
N GLU A 474 -9.20 -27.42 -1.74
CA GLU A 474 -10.47 -26.72 -1.90
C GLU A 474 -10.36 -25.58 -2.91
N VAL A 475 -9.27 -24.79 -2.85
CA VAL A 475 -8.96 -23.75 -3.84
C VAL A 475 -8.86 -24.33 -5.23
N PHE A 476 -8.11 -25.42 -5.43
CA PHE A 476 -7.95 -26.03 -6.74
C PHE A 476 -9.29 -26.51 -7.33
N ALA A 477 -10.13 -27.15 -6.51
CA ALA A 477 -11.46 -27.58 -6.94
C ALA A 477 -12.39 -26.38 -7.22
N GLY A 478 -12.41 -25.40 -6.32
CA GLY A 478 -13.24 -24.22 -6.41
C GLY A 478 -12.90 -23.32 -7.61
N LEU A 479 -11.62 -23.21 -7.97
CA LEU A 479 -11.17 -22.48 -9.16
C LEU A 479 -11.56 -23.13 -10.49
N ARG A 480 -11.92 -24.42 -10.47
CA ARG A 480 -12.42 -25.17 -11.64
C ARG A 480 -13.94 -25.30 -11.68
N GLY A 481 -14.64 -24.86 -10.62
CA GLY A 481 -16.09 -24.91 -10.50
C GLY A 481 -16.78 -23.57 -10.74
N GLU A 482 -18.09 -23.54 -10.53
CA GLU A 482 -18.95 -22.35 -10.71
C GLU A 482 -18.59 -21.19 -9.75
N GLU A 483 -17.99 -21.50 -8.60
CA GLU A 483 -17.57 -20.51 -7.58
C GLU A 483 -16.17 -19.91 -7.84
N GLN A 484 -15.64 -20.02 -9.06
CA GLN A 484 -14.27 -19.60 -9.40
C GLN A 484 -13.94 -18.18 -8.90
N ALA A 485 -14.83 -17.20 -9.09
CA ALA A 485 -14.60 -15.81 -8.67
C ALA A 485 -14.46 -15.67 -7.14
N VAL A 486 -15.26 -16.41 -6.37
CA VAL A 486 -15.23 -16.41 -4.90
C VAL A 486 -13.94 -17.04 -4.39
N TRP A 487 -13.55 -18.19 -4.97
CA TRP A 487 -12.30 -18.86 -4.61
C TRP A 487 -11.07 -18.07 -5.01
N MET A 488 -11.11 -17.36 -6.15
CA MET A 488 -10.06 -16.43 -6.58
C MET A 488 -9.89 -15.31 -5.55
N ALA A 489 -10.98 -14.63 -5.17
CA ALA A 489 -10.95 -13.56 -4.17
C ALA A 489 -10.39 -14.03 -2.82
N ARG A 490 -10.85 -15.20 -2.33
CA ARG A 490 -10.33 -15.80 -1.09
C ARG A 490 -8.84 -16.11 -1.17
N THR A 491 -8.39 -16.71 -2.27
CA THR A 491 -6.99 -17.11 -2.44
C THR A 491 -6.06 -15.91 -2.49
N ILE A 492 -6.48 -14.78 -3.07
CA ILE A 492 -5.71 -13.53 -3.07
C ILE A 492 -5.44 -13.06 -1.64
N VAL A 493 -6.48 -13.05 -0.81
CA VAL A 493 -6.40 -12.55 0.57
C VAL A 493 -5.53 -13.47 1.45
N ASP A 494 -5.55 -14.78 1.22
CA ASP A 494 -4.74 -15.77 1.97
C ASP A 494 -3.43 -16.18 1.30
N HIS A 495 -3.05 -15.52 0.19
CA HIS A 495 -1.88 -15.91 -0.61
C HIS A 495 -0.59 -15.92 0.20
N ASP A 496 -0.39 -14.94 1.08
CA ASP A 496 0.78 -14.86 1.97
C ASP A 496 0.93 -16.09 2.87
N ASN A 497 -0.18 -16.64 3.37
CA ASN A 497 -0.14 -17.85 4.19
C ASN A 497 0.18 -19.10 3.37
N PHE A 498 -0.35 -19.21 2.15
CA PHE A 498 0.01 -20.28 1.24
C PHE A 498 1.50 -20.26 0.89
N LEU A 499 2.06 -19.06 0.64
CA LEU A 499 3.49 -18.89 0.39
C LEU A 499 4.32 -19.25 1.61
N ALA A 500 3.94 -18.79 2.80
CA ALA A 500 4.62 -19.14 4.04
C ALA A 500 4.62 -20.66 4.29
N ALA A 501 3.50 -21.33 4.03
CA ALA A 501 3.38 -22.78 4.15
C ALA A 501 4.26 -23.53 3.12
N ALA A 502 4.24 -23.11 1.85
CA ALA A 502 5.05 -23.72 0.79
C ALA A 502 6.56 -23.56 1.06
N ARG A 503 7.01 -22.34 1.39
CA ARG A 503 8.42 -22.05 1.69
C ARG A 503 8.90 -22.80 2.93
N TRP A 504 8.05 -22.92 3.95
CA TRP A 504 8.38 -23.73 5.13
C TRP A 504 8.55 -25.20 4.78
N ALA A 505 7.62 -25.79 4.02
CA ALA A 505 7.72 -27.18 3.60
C ALA A 505 8.99 -27.44 2.77
N ILE A 506 9.35 -26.51 1.87
CA ILE A 506 10.59 -26.60 1.09
C ILE A 506 11.83 -26.53 2.00
N ALA A 507 11.86 -25.58 2.93
CA ALA A 507 12.98 -25.40 3.86
C ALA A 507 13.19 -26.60 4.78
N GLU A 508 12.12 -27.22 5.27
CA GLU A 508 12.14 -28.46 6.07
C GLU A 508 12.35 -29.72 5.22
N ARG A 509 12.46 -29.57 3.90
CA ARG A 509 12.56 -30.67 2.92
C ARG A 509 11.39 -31.66 2.99
N ASP A 510 10.22 -31.19 3.39
CA ASP A 510 8.96 -31.95 3.33
C ASP A 510 8.38 -31.86 1.91
N GLY A 511 8.81 -32.80 1.06
CA GLY A 511 8.36 -32.86 -0.32
C GLY A 511 6.87 -33.13 -0.48
N GLU A 512 6.23 -33.82 0.48
CA GLU A 512 4.79 -34.10 0.41
C GLU A 512 3.97 -32.82 0.53
N LEU A 513 4.26 -32.00 1.55
CA LEU A 513 3.55 -30.73 1.73
C LEU A 513 3.92 -29.72 0.64
N ALA A 514 5.20 -29.64 0.25
CA ALA A 514 5.66 -28.72 -0.78
C ALA A 514 4.94 -28.96 -2.11
N VAL A 515 4.91 -30.21 -2.58
CA VAL A 515 4.21 -30.60 -3.81
C VAL A 515 2.69 -30.45 -3.66
N ALA A 516 2.13 -30.79 -2.49
CA ALA A 516 0.69 -30.69 -2.26
C ALA A 516 0.17 -29.26 -2.37
N ILE A 517 0.92 -28.28 -1.85
CA ILE A 517 0.55 -26.86 -1.90
C ILE A 517 0.82 -26.27 -3.28
N THR A 518 2.09 -26.33 -3.74
CA THR A 518 2.52 -25.69 -4.99
C THR A 518 1.79 -26.26 -6.20
N GLY A 519 1.66 -27.59 -6.27
CA GLY A 519 0.97 -28.29 -7.33
C GLY A 519 -0.53 -28.03 -7.37
N ARG A 520 -1.15 -27.43 -6.34
CA ARG A 520 -2.57 -27.04 -6.36
C ARG A 520 -2.77 -25.54 -6.60
N LEU A 521 -1.76 -24.72 -6.33
CA LEU A 521 -1.81 -23.27 -6.54
C LEU A 521 -1.30 -22.82 -7.92
N TRP A 522 -0.71 -23.71 -8.72
CA TRP A 522 -0.18 -23.33 -10.04
C TRP A 522 -1.24 -22.64 -10.92
N TRP A 523 -2.48 -23.11 -10.92
CA TRP A 523 -3.55 -22.51 -11.72
C TRP A 523 -3.91 -21.10 -11.25
N PHE A 524 -3.94 -20.90 -9.92
CA PHE A 524 -4.10 -19.57 -9.33
C PHE A 524 -2.98 -18.63 -9.77
N TRP A 525 -1.71 -19.07 -9.67
CA TRP A 525 -0.57 -18.24 -10.08
C TRP A 525 -0.57 -17.92 -11.57
N TYR A 526 -0.95 -18.88 -12.41
CA TYR A 526 -1.09 -18.70 -13.85
C TYR A 526 -2.12 -17.61 -14.17
N ARG A 527 -3.33 -17.70 -13.58
CA ARG A 527 -4.40 -16.70 -13.77
C ARG A 527 -4.05 -15.32 -13.21
N ARG A 528 -3.12 -15.23 -12.26
CA ARG A 528 -2.67 -13.97 -11.64
C ARG A 528 -1.40 -13.39 -12.27
N GLY A 529 -0.81 -14.04 -13.26
CA GLY A 529 0.45 -13.59 -13.86
C GLY A 529 1.67 -13.74 -12.95
N LEU A 530 1.61 -14.58 -11.91
CA LEU A 530 2.68 -14.75 -10.92
C LEU A 530 3.71 -15.80 -11.37
N PHE A 531 4.22 -15.64 -12.59
CA PHE A 531 4.96 -16.68 -13.31
C PHE A 531 6.31 -17.02 -12.68
N ASP A 532 7.13 -16.01 -12.36
CA ASP A 532 8.46 -16.25 -11.77
C ASP A 532 8.38 -16.90 -10.40
N LEU A 533 7.49 -16.41 -9.54
CA LEU A 533 7.24 -16.97 -8.21
C LEU A 533 6.80 -18.43 -8.29
N ALA A 534 5.86 -18.72 -9.19
CA ALA A 534 5.36 -20.08 -9.39
C ALA A 534 6.46 -21.02 -9.88
N ARG A 535 7.25 -20.57 -10.86
CA ARG A 535 8.37 -21.35 -11.42
C ARG A 535 9.43 -21.64 -10.37
N GLU A 536 9.80 -20.66 -9.53
CA GLU A 536 10.71 -20.84 -8.40
C GLU A 536 10.20 -21.94 -7.46
N LEU A 537 9.00 -21.78 -6.92
CA LEU A 537 8.45 -22.67 -5.89
C LEU A 537 8.18 -24.08 -6.42
N LEU A 538 7.65 -24.22 -7.64
CA LEU A 538 7.40 -25.53 -8.25
C LEU A 538 8.71 -26.25 -8.56
N THR A 539 9.73 -25.54 -9.04
CA THR A 539 11.05 -26.12 -9.29
C THR A 539 11.64 -26.64 -7.99
N GLU A 540 11.66 -25.82 -6.93
CA GLU A 540 12.19 -26.22 -5.62
C GLU A 540 11.42 -27.40 -5.02
N ALA A 541 10.08 -27.39 -5.08
CA ALA A 541 9.25 -28.48 -4.57
C ALA A 541 9.48 -29.80 -5.31
N LEU A 542 9.65 -29.78 -6.64
CA LEU A 542 9.84 -30.97 -7.45
C LEU A 542 11.21 -31.65 -7.25
N GLN A 543 12.22 -30.90 -6.78
CA GLN A 543 13.53 -31.45 -6.37
C GLN A 543 13.48 -32.23 -5.04
N LEU A 544 12.36 -32.15 -4.30
CA LEU A 544 12.16 -32.90 -3.07
C LEU A 544 11.53 -34.26 -3.36
N PRO A 545 11.95 -35.34 -2.68
CA PRO A 545 11.26 -36.61 -2.76
C PRO A 545 9.86 -36.49 -2.16
N SER A 546 8.85 -36.99 -2.87
CA SER A 546 7.46 -37.06 -2.42
C SER A 546 6.88 -38.41 -2.87
N GLY A 547 6.15 -39.06 -1.96
CA GLY A 547 5.35 -40.26 -2.17
C GLY A 547 3.93 -39.97 -2.66
N ASP A 548 3.58 -38.72 -2.99
CA ASP A 548 2.35 -38.32 -3.68
C ASP A 548 2.58 -38.18 -5.20
N PRO A 549 2.48 -39.28 -5.98
CA PRO A 549 2.65 -39.23 -7.44
C PRO A 549 1.61 -38.35 -8.14
N VAL A 550 0.39 -38.21 -7.58
CA VAL A 550 -0.68 -37.36 -8.14
C VAL A 550 -0.30 -35.89 -7.96
N GLY A 551 0.14 -35.52 -6.76
CA GLY A 551 0.65 -34.19 -6.47
C GLY A 551 1.83 -33.83 -7.38
N ARG A 552 2.79 -34.75 -7.54
CA ARG A 552 3.97 -34.55 -8.40
C ARG A 552 3.58 -34.33 -9.86
N ALA A 553 2.71 -35.17 -10.41
CA ALA A 553 2.22 -35.03 -11.78
C ALA A 553 1.52 -33.67 -12.01
N ARG A 554 0.75 -33.21 -11.02
CA ARG A 554 0.08 -31.90 -11.07
C ARG A 554 1.08 -30.75 -11.00
N ALA A 555 2.07 -30.81 -10.12
CA ALA A 555 3.14 -29.82 -10.02
C ALA A 555 3.98 -29.76 -11.30
N LEU A 556 4.27 -30.91 -11.93
CA LEU A 556 4.96 -30.99 -13.22
C LEU A 556 4.14 -30.32 -14.34
N ASN A 557 2.83 -30.56 -14.38
CA ASN A 557 1.94 -29.88 -15.33
C ASN A 557 1.92 -28.36 -15.12
N GLY A 558 1.90 -27.93 -13.85
CA GLY A 558 2.01 -26.52 -13.49
C GLY A 558 3.33 -25.90 -13.94
N LEU A 559 4.46 -26.54 -13.62
CA LEU A 559 5.80 -26.07 -14.01
C LEU A 559 5.93 -25.96 -15.53
N ALA A 560 5.45 -26.99 -16.25
CA ALA A 560 5.47 -26.98 -17.71
C ALA A 560 4.73 -25.75 -18.28
N SER A 561 3.59 -25.37 -17.71
CA SER A 561 2.82 -24.20 -18.15
C SER A 561 3.61 -22.89 -18.01
N PHE A 562 4.45 -22.76 -16.98
CA PHE A 562 5.32 -21.58 -16.81
C PHE A 562 6.60 -21.65 -17.66
N CYS A 563 7.10 -22.86 -17.98
CA CYS A 563 8.18 -23.01 -18.95
C CYS A 563 7.73 -22.61 -20.37
N LEU A 564 6.46 -22.85 -20.72
CA LEU A 564 5.89 -22.43 -22.00
C LEU A 564 5.90 -20.90 -22.15
N ASP A 565 5.48 -20.19 -21.10
CA ASP A 565 5.48 -18.72 -21.04
C ASP A 565 6.91 -18.15 -21.16
N ALA A 566 7.89 -18.80 -20.53
CA ALA A 566 9.30 -18.44 -20.64
C ALA A 566 9.97 -18.86 -21.98
N GLU A 567 9.20 -19.37 -22.95
CA GLU A 567 9.67 -19.96 -24.21
C GLU A 567 10.70 -21.11 -24.05
N ASP A 568 10.78 -21.74 -22.87
CA ASP A 568 11.60 -22.93 -22.63
C ASP A 568 10.81 -24.20 -22.97
N TYR A 569 10.61 -24.40 -24.29
CA TYR A 569 9.83 -25.53 -24.81
C TYR A 569 10.46 -26.89 -24.46
N HIS A 570 11.78 -26.95 -24.30
CA HIS A 570 12.46 -28.18 -23.91
C HIS A 570 12.10 -28.57 -22.47
N ALA A 571 12.18 -27.63 -21.51
CA ALA A 571 11.76 -27.88 -20.15
C ALA A 571 10.25 -28.14 -20.04
N ASN A 572 9.43 -27.42 -20.81
CA ASN A 572 7.98 -27.67 -20.87
C ASN A 572 7.67 -29.13 -21.26
N LEU A 573 8.24 -29.62 -22.36
CA LEU A 573 7.98 -30.98 -22.85
C LEU A 573 8.55 -32.04 -21.90
N ALA A 574 9.72 -31.82 -21.32
CA ALA A 574 10.30 -32.74 -20.33
C ALA A 574 9.39 -32.90 -19.10
N CYS A 575 8.89 -31.78 -18.54
CA CYS A 575 7.96 -31.81 -17.42
C CYS A 575 6.64 -32.51 -17.77
N HIS A 576 6.07 -32.23 -18.95
CA HIS A 576 4.85 -32.92 -19.39
C HIS A 576 5.08 -34.43 -19.59
N GLN A 577 6.21 -34.85 -20.17
CA GLN A 577 6.52 -36.27 -20.35
C GLN A 577 6.63 -37.02 -19.02
N GLU A 578 7.31 -36.42 -18.02
CA GLU A 578 7.39 -37.00 -16.68
C GLU A 578 6.01 -37.06 -16.01
N GLY A 579 5.23 -35.98 -16.09
CA GLY A 579 3.87 -35.94 -15.53
C GLY A 579 2.92 -36.95 -16.20
N LEU A 580 3.03 -37.11 -17.52
CA LEU A 580 2.26 -38.09 -18.29
C LEU A 580 2.59 -39.53 -17.88
N ALA A 581 3.86 -39.83 -17.62
CA ALA A 581 4.28 -41.14 -17.13
C ALA A 581 3.62 -41.45 -15.78
N LEU A 582 3.64 -40.49 -14.85
CA LEU A 582 2.98 -40.62 -13.54
C LEU A 582 1.47 -40.82 -13.67
N TYR A 583 0.77 -40.00 -14.47
CA TYR A 583 -0.67 -40.18 -14.65
C TYR A 583 -1.03 -41.51 -15.32
N ARG A 584 -0.19 -42.02 -16.22
CA ARG A 584 -0.34 -43.37 -16.80
C ARG A 584 -0.17 -44.48 -15.77
N GLU A 585 0.84 -44.39 -14.90
CA GLU A 585 1.03 -45.34 -13.79
C GLU A 585 -0.17 -45.35 -12.83
N LEU A 586 -0.76 -44.16 -12.60
CA LEU A 586 -1.93 -43.97 -11.74
C LEU A 586 -3.26 -44.37 -12.40
N ASN A 587 -3.28 -44.62 -13.71
CA ASN A 587 -4.48 -44.77 -14.52
C ASN A 587 -5.46 -43.58 -14.38
N ASP A 588 -4.93 -42.38 -14.18
CA ASP A 588 -5.71 -41.13 -14.08
C ASP A 588 -6.02 -40.61 -15.49
N ARG A 589 -7.21 -40.97 -16.00
CA ARG A 589 -7.64 -40.59 -17.36
C ARG A 589 -7.75 -39.08 -17.55
N GLU A 590 -8.20 -38.34 -16.54
CA GLU A 590 -8.32 -36.87 -16.63
C GLU A 590 -6.94 -36.23 -16.68
N GLY A 591 -6.02 -36.68 -15.82
CA GLY A 591 -4.63 -36.22 -15.81
C GLY A 591 -3.90 -36.51 -17.12
N ILE A 592 -4.05 -37.73 -17.67
CA ILE A 592 -3.49 -38.11 -18.97
C ILE A 592 -4.02 -37.19 -20.07
N ALA A 593 -5.35 -37.02 -20.16
CA ALA A 593 -5.96 -36.17 -21.19
C ALA A 593 -5.50 -34.71 -21.08
N THR A 594 -5.42 -34.17 -19.85
CA THR A 594 -4.96 -32.79 -19.61
C THR A 594 -3.51 -32.58 -20.09
N VAL A 595 -2.60 -33.51 -19.76
CA VAL A 595 -1.20 -33.37 -20.17
C VAL A 595 -1.03 -33.56 -21.67
N LEU A 596 -1.74 -34.52 -22.28
CA LEU A 596 -1.73 -34.70 -23.74
C LEU A 596 -2.25 -33.45 -24.46
N HIS A 597 -3.33 -32.85 -23.96
CA HIS A 597 -3.85 -31.59 -24.47
C HIS A 597 -2.79 -30.49 -24.42
N ASN A 598 -2.16 -30.27 -23.26
CA ASN A 598 -1.15 -29.23 -23.08
C ASN A 598 0.09 -29.46 -23.95
N MET A 599 0.54 -30.71 -24.10
CA MET A 599 1.61 -31.05 -25.06
C MET A 599 1.19 -30.74 -26.51
N GLY A 600 -0.09 -30.94 -26.84
CA GLY A 600 -0.67 -30.55 -28.12
C GLY A 600 -0.56 -29.04 -28.36
N LEU A 601 -0.85 -28.21 -27.35
CA LEU A 601 -0.69 -26.76 -27.44
C LEU A 601 0.77 -26.35 -27.69
N THR A 602 1.72 -26.97 -26.99
CA THR A 602 3.16 -26.75 -27.25
C THR A 602 3.52 -27.13 -28.68
N ALA A 603 3.02 -28.26 -29.19
CA ALA A 603 3.25 -28.68 -30.56
C ALA A 603 2.66 -27.69 -31.60
N ILE A 604 1.50 -27.07 -31.32
CA ILE A 604 0.95 -25.98 -32.15
C ILE A 604 1.93 -24.80 -32.22
N ILE A 605 2.48 -24.37 -31.07
CA ILE A 605 3.41 -23.23 -30.99
C ILE A 605 4.71 -23.52 -31.76
N LEU A 606 5.18 -24.78 -31.72
CA LEU A 606 6.34 -25.25 -32.46
C LEU A 606 6.04 -25.51 -33.96
N GLY A 607 4.78 -25.39 -34.40
CA GLY A 607 4.36 -25.64 -35.78
C GLY A 607 4.30 -27.13 -36.15
N GLU A 608 4.31 -28.03 -35.18
CA GLU A 608 4.23 -29.49 -35.35
C GLU A 608 2.76 -29.94 -35.42
N TYR A 609 2.02 -29.43 -36.40
CA TYR A 609 0.56 -29.58 -36.49
C TYR A 609 0.06 -31.04 -36.51
N ASP A 610 0.76 -31.93 -37.23
CA ASP A 610 0.41 -33.36 -37.27
C ASP A 610 0.51 -33.99 -35.87
N ARG A 611 1.61 -33.67 -35.16
CA ARG A 611 1.84 -34.16 -33.81
C ARG A 611 0.84 -33.57 -32.81
N ALA A 612 0.52 -32.30 -32.95
CA ALA A 612 -0.49 -31.64 -32.13
C ALA A 612 -1.87 -32.29 -32.30
N LEU A 613 -2.26 -32.61 -33.54
CA LEU A 613 -3.53 -33.28 -33.83
C LEU A 613 -3.58 -34.67 -33.22
N GLU A 614 -2.51 -35.47 -33.34
CA GLU A 614 -2.42 -36.79 -32.70
C GLU A 614 -2.60 -36.71 -31.17
N LEU A 615 -1.91 -35.77 -30.53
CA LEU A 615 -1.96 -35.58 -29.07
C LEU A 615 -3.35 -35.15 -28.60
N LEU A 616 -3.98 -34.20 -29.31
CA LEU A 616 -5.34 -33.77 -29.00
C LEU A 616 -6.35 -34.91 -29.21
N GLN A 617 -6.20 -35.72 -30.27
CA GLN A 617 -7.09 -36.87 -30.50
C GLN A 617 -6.93 -37.94 -29.43
N GLU A 618 -5.69 -38.24 -29.04
CA GLU A 618 -5.42 -39.16 -27.91
C GLU A 618 -6.04 -38.62 -26.62
N SER A 619 -5.97 -37.31 -26.36
CA SER A 619 -6.59 -36.70 -25.17
C SER A 619 -8.11 -36.93 -25.10
N VAL A 620 -8.80 -36.81 -26.24
CA VAL A 620 -10.24 -37.06 -26.36
C VAL A 620 -10.57 -38.53 -26.13
N VAL A 621 -9.81 -39.44 -26.75
CA VAL A 621 -10.04 -40.89 -26.63
C VAL A 621 -9.76 -41.40 -25.21
N VAL A 622 -8.75 -40.85 -24.53
CA VAL A 622 -8.45 -41.28 -23.15
C VAL A 622 -9.55 -40.87 -22.17
N ASN A 623 -10.20 -39.73 -22.40
CA ASN A 623 -11.21 -39.18 -21.51
C ASN A 623 -12.56 -38.95 -22.21
N GLU A 624 -13.07 -39.93 -22.96
CA GLU A 624 -14.30 -39.81 -23.79
C GLU A 624 -15.54 -39.26 -23.05
N GLY A 625 -15.61 -39.40 -21.72
CA GLY A 625 -16.71 -38.89 -20.89
C GLY A 625 -16.50 -37.51 -20.28
N GLY A 626 -15.34 -36.89 -20.49
CA GLY A 626 -15.02 -35.54 -19.99
C GLY A 626 -15.39 -34.44 -20.98
N ASP A 627 -15.24 -33.17 -20.56
CA ASP A 627 -15.40 -32.02 -21.44
C ASP A 627 -14.26 -31.95 -22.46
N GLN A 628 -14.62 -32.02 -23.75
CA GLN A 628 -13.70 -32.02 -24.88
C GLN A 628 -13.68 -30.68 -25.63
N THR A 629 -14.43 -29.70 -25.15
CA THR A 629 -14.66 -28.41 -25.83
C THR A 629 -13.34 -27.74 -26.21
N SER A 630 -12.40 -27.65 -25.26
CA SER A 630 -11.08 -27.08 -25.52
C SER A 630 -10.29 -27.88 -26.56
N ALA A 631 -10.33 -29.22 -26.50
CA ALA A 631 -9.59 -30.07 -27.45
C ALA A 631 -10.13 -29.90 -28.88
N TRP A 632 -11.46 -29.89 -29.05
CA TRP A 632 -12.10 -29.64 -30.35
C TRP A 632 -11.79 -28.24 -30.89
N ALA A 633 -11.81 -27.21 -30.03
CA ALA A 633 -11.47 -25.85 -30.45
C ALA A 633 -10.05 -25.80 -31.04
N HIS A 634 -9.06 -26.38 -30.34
CA HIS A 634 -7.66 -26.41 -30.82
C HIS A 634 -7.46 -27.29 -32.07
N MET A 635 -8.20 -28.39 -32.23
CA MET A 635 -8.21 -29.14 -33.50
C MET A 635 -8.75 -28.29 -34.66
N GLY A 636 -9.77 -27.48 -34.39
CA GLY A 636 -10.30 -26.52 -35.36
C GLY A 636 -9.26 -25.46 -35.76
N LEU A 637 -8.51 -24.94 -34.79
CA LEU A 637 -7.41 -24.01 -35.05
C LEU A 637 -6.31 -24.65 -35.90
N ILE A 638 -5.89 -25.87 -35.60
CA ILE A 638 -4.91 -26.61 -36.42
C ILE A 638 -5.42 -26.77 -37.86
N ALA A 639 -6.69 -27.16 -38.03
CA ALA A 639 -7.29 -27.30 -39.35
C ALA A 639 -7.36 -25.96 -40.09
N GLN A 640 -7.62 -24.84 -39.40
CA GLN A 640 -7.59 -23.51 -39.99
C GLN A 640 -6.17 -23.11 -40.43
N GLU A 641 -5.16 -23.34 -39.57
CA GLU A 641 -3.75 -23.03 -39.86
C GLU A 641 -3.20 -23.83 -41.04
N THR A 642 -3.73 -25.04 -41.25
CA THR A 642 -3.41 -25.91 -42.40
C THR A 642 -4.35 -25.71 -43.60
N GLN A 643 -5.23 -24.70 -43.56
CA GLN A 643 -6.19 -24.32 -44.61
C GLN A 643 -7.21 -25.42 -44.97
N ALA A 644 -7.50 -26.28 -44.01
CA ALA A 644 -8.52 -27.33 -44.03
C ALA A 644 -9.88 -26.81 -43.51
N LEU A 645 -10.40 -25.75 -44.14
CA LEU A 645 -11.56 -24.98 -43.63
C LEU A 645 -12.83 -25.80 -43.31
N PRO A 646 -13.25 -26.81 -44.11
CA PRO A 646 -14.41 -27.63 -43.76
C PRO A 646 -14.20 -28.44 -42.47
N GLN A 647 -12.99 -28.91 -42.22
CA GLN A 647 -12.65 -29.63 -40.98
C GLN A 647 -12.53 -28.66 -39.81
N ALA A 648 -11.98 -27.46 -40.04
CA ALA A 648 -11.91 -26.40 -39.03
C ALA A 648 -13.31 -26.03 -38.53
N ARG A 649 -14.25 -25.81 -39.46
CA ARG A 649 -15.66 -25.54 -39.15
C ARG A 649 -16.27 -26.68 -38.33
N HIS A 650 -16.11 -27.92 -38.77
CA HIS A 650 -16.69 -29.07 -38.06
C HIS A 650 -16.23 -29.15 -36.60
N TRP A 651 -14.93 -29.00 -36.35
CA TRP A 651 -14.39 -29.05 -34.99
C TRP A 651 -14.82 -27.86 -34.13
N LEU A 652 -14.87 -26.65 -34.70
CA LEU A 652 -15.31 -25.46 -33.97
C LEU A 652 -16.82 -25.44 -33.72
N GLU A 653 -17.64 -26.04 -34.59
CA GLU A 653 -19.08 -26.24 -34.34
C GLU A 653 -19.32 -27.22 -33.19
N MET A 654 -18.55 -28.31 -33.12
CA MET A 654 -18.57 -29.25 -31.99
C MET A 654 -18.15 -28.56 -30.68
N ALA A 655 -17.08 -27.77 -30.72
CA ALA A 655 -16.66 -26.96 -29.58
C ALA A 655 -17.72 -25.92 -29.19
N TYR A 656 -18.38 -25.30 -30.17
CA TYR A 656 -19.38 -24.26 -29.93
C TYR A 656 -20.58 -24.86 -29.20
N GLN A 657 -21.05 -26.03 -29.64
CA GLN A 657 -22.14 -26.73 -28.97
C GLN A 657 -21.76 -27.10 -27.53
N GLY A 658 -20.57 -27.65 -27.31
CA GLY A 658 -20.08 -27.97 -25.96
C GLY A 658 -19.97 -26.75 -25.05
N ALA A 659 -19.47 -25.63 -25.58
CA ALA A 659 -19.35 -24.38 -24.84
C ALA A 659 -20.71 -23.75 -24.49
N MET A 660 -21.71 -23.85 -25.39
CA MET A 660 -23.06 -23.33 -25.13
C MET A 660 -23.83 -24.18 -24.12
N ASP A 661 -23.56 -25.48 -24.06
CA ASP A 661 -24.16 -26.39 -23.07
C ASP A 661 -23.54 -26.19 -21.66
N ALA A 662 -22.34 -25.62 -21.59
CA ALA A 662 -21.66 -25.28 -20.34
C ALA A 662 -21.89 -23.80 -19.93
N SER A 663 -21.85 -23.53 -18.62
CA SER A 663 -21.94 -22.15 -18.08
C SER A 663 -20.59 -21.43 -18.04
N ASP A 664 -19.66 -21.76 -18.94
CA ASP A 664 -18.35 -21.12 -19.03
C ASP A 664 -18.38 -19.98 -20.06
N GLY A 665 -18.71 -18.77 -19.59
CA GLY A 665 -18.80 -17.59 -20.45
C GLY A 665 -17.49 -17.24 -21.18
N TRP A 666 -16.34 -17.63 -20.64
CA TRP A 666 -15.05 -17.41 -21.29
C TRP A 666 -14.85 -18.38 -22.46
N MET A 667 -15.10 -19.67 -22.24
CA MET A 667 -15.00 -20.68 -23.31
C MET A 667 -16.02 -20.41 -24.43
N GLN A 668 -17.22 -19.94 -24.08
CA GLN A 668 -18.20 -19.46 -25.04
C GLN A 668 -17.63 -18.36 -25.94
N ALA A 669 -17.07 -17.30 -25.36
CA ALA A 669 -16.49 -16.19 -26.11
C ALA A 669 -15.31 -16.65 -26.99
N PHE A 670 -14.43 -17.49 -26.43
CA PHE A 670 -13.27 -18.05 -27.12
C PHE A 670 -13.68 -18.82 -28.38
N VAL A 671 -14.59 -19.79 -28.26
CA VAL A 671 -15.00 -20.61 -29.40
C VAL A 671 -15.77 -19.80 -30.45
N MET A 672 -16.61 -18.86 -30.01
CA MET A 672 -17.33 -17.96 -30.92
C MET A 672 -16.39 -17.14 -31.79
N ASN A 673 -15.30 -16.62 -31.21
CA ASN A 673 -14.30 -15.86 -31.96
C ASN A 673 -13.66 -16.68 -33.09
N TYR A 674 -13.17 -17.87 -32.76
CA TYR A 674 -12.47 -18.69 -33.75
C TYR A 674 -13.41 -19.31 -34.78
N LEU A 675 -14.64 -19.66 -34.40
CA LEU A 675 -15.66 -20.04 -35.37
C LEU A 675 -16.00 -18.87 -36.31
N ALA A 676 -16.09 -17.64 -35.80
CA ALA A 676 -16.30 -16.46 -36.62
C ALA A 676 -15.17 -16.25 -37.63
N ASP A 677 -13.91 -16.41 -37.23
CA ASP A 677 -12.77 -16.27 -38.14
C ASP A 677 -12.76 -17.36 -39.23
N VAL A 678 -13.13 -18.61 -38.90
CA VAL A 678 -13.30 -19.66 -39.92
C VAL A 678 -14.44 -19.35 -40.89
N LEU A 679 -15.60 -18.91 -40.39
CA LEU A 679 -16.73 -18.53 -41.24
C LEU A 679 -16.39 -17.33 -42.15
N ARG A 680 -15.59 -16.39 -41.64
CA ARG A 680 -15.06 -15.27 -42.43
C ARG A 680 -14.21 -15.78 -43.60
N GLU A 681 -13.29 -16.71 -43.37
CA GLU A 681 -12.46 -17.29 -44.44
C GLU A 681 -13.27 -18.12 -45.44
N MET A 682 -14.41 -18.67 -45.02
CA MET A 682 -15.37 -19.34 -45.90
C MET A 682 -16.29 -18.37 -46.67
N GLY A 683 -16.22 -17.07 -46.40
CA GLY A 683 -17.04 -16.04 -47.04
C GLY A 683 -18.44 -15.84 -46.42
N GLU A 684 -18.75 -16.50 -45.31
CA GLU A 684 -20.02 -16.37 -44.58
C GLU A 684 -19.99 -15.15 -43.64
N LEU A 685 -19.79 -13.96 -44.23
CA LEU A 685 -19.46 -12.74 -43.49
C LEU A 685 -20.54 -12.28 -42.50
N ASP A 686 -21.83 -12.52 -42.78
CA ASP A 686 -22.92 -12.14 -41.87
C ASP A 686 -22.88 -12.95 -40.57
N ALA A 687 -22.84 -14.28 -40.69
CA ALA A 687 -22.75 -15.19 -39.55
C ALA A 687 -21.44 -14.99 -38.76
N ALA A 688 -20.32 -14.76 -39.46
CA ALA A 688 -19.05 -14.42 -38.82
C ALA A 688 -19.16 -13.13 -37.99
N GLY A 689 -19.80 -12.09 -38.53
CA GLY A 689 -19.99 -10.82 -37.85
C GLY A 689 -20.80 -10.95 -36.55
N ASP A 690 -21.92 -11.68 -36.60
CA ASP A 690 -22.79 -11.88 -35.44
C ASP A 690 -22.06 -12.62 -34.31
N LEU A 691 -21.36 -13.72 -34.64
CA LEU A 691 -20.58 -14.48 -33.66
C LEU A 691 -19.43 -13.67 -33.05
N ALA A 692 -18.69 -12.92 -33.86
CA ALA A 692 -17.57 -12.12 -33.37
C ALA A 692 -18.05 -10.94 -32.50
N GLN A 693 -19.19 -10.31 -32.82
CA GLN A 693 -19.78 -9.26 -31.98
C GLN A 693 -20.22 -9.78 -30.61
N ASP A 694 -20.82 -10.97 -30.59
CA ASP A 694 -21.26 -11.58 -29.34
C ASP A 694 -20.09 -12.14 -28.51
N SER A 695 -19.01 -12.58 -29.16
CA SER A 695 -17.73 -12.87 -28.50
C SER A 695 -17.14 -11.61 -27.85
N LEU A 696 -17.09 -10.50 -28.60
CA LEU A 696 -16.56 -9.21 -28.12
C LEU A 696 -17.33 -8.72 -26.89
N ARG A 697 -18.66 -8.82 -26.93
CA ARG A 697 -19.54 -8.43 -25.81
C ARG A 697 -19.18 -9.22 -24.55
N ARG A 698 -19.07 -10.54 -24.65
CA ARG A 698 -18.74 -11.41 -23.52
C ARG A 698 -17.35 -11.13 -22.97
N PHE A 699 -16.32 -11.04 -23.82
CA PHE A 699 -14.97 -10.70 -23.35
C PHE A 699 -14.91 -9.31 -22.69
N THR A 700 -15.72 -8.35 -23.16
CA THR A 700 -15.84 -7.03 -22.53
C THR A 700 -16.50 -7.12 -21.15
N GLU A 701 -17.58 -7.90 -21.01
CA GLU A 701 -18.27 -8.14 -19.73
C GLU A 701 -17.39 -8.88 -18.71
N LEU A 702 -16.51 -9.75 -19.20
CA LEU A 702 -15.53 -10.48 -18.40
C LEU A 702 -14.28 -9.67 -18.06
N GLU A 703 -14.16 -8.44 -18.57
CA GLU A 703 -12.96 -7.61 -18.49
C GLU A 703 -11.69 -8.37 -18.93
N ASP A 704 -11.81 -9.26 -19.92
CA ASP A 704 -10.71 -10.09 -20.38
C ASP A 704 -9.72 -9.24 -21.17
N SER A 705 -8.50 -9.07 -20.65
CA SER A 705 -7.44 -8.34 -21.34
C SER A 705 -6.65 -9.22 -22.31
N TYR A 706 -6.88 -10.54 -22.32
CA TYR A 706 -6.05 -11.50 -23.05
C TYR A 706 -6.52 -11.72 -24.49
N TYR A 707 -7.78 -12.13 -24.68
CA TYR A 707 -8.40 -12.54 -25.95
C TYR A 707 -9.35 -11.49 -26.53
N LEU A 708 -9.75 -10.48 -25.76
CA LEU A 708 -10.50 -9.34 -26.30
C LEU A 708 -9.83 -8.68 -27.53
N PRO A 709 -8.49 -8.47 -27.55
CA PRO A 709 -7.82 -7.91 -28.72
C PRO A 709 -7.89 -8.85 -29.94
N ASP A 710 -7.92 -10.18 -29.76
CA ASP A 710 -8.06 -11.17 -30.84
C ASP A 710 -9.42 -11.02 -31.53
N THR A 711 -10.48 -10.78 -30.75
CA THR A 711 -11.83 -10.58 -31.29
C THR A 711 -12.00 -9.25 -32.01
N GLN A 712 -11.37 -8.19 -31.51
CA GLN A 712 -11.30 -6.92 -32.22
C GLN A 712 -10.56 -7.07 -33.56
N LEU A 713 -9.46 -7.84 -33.58
CA LEU A 713 -8.71 -8.10 -34.81
C LEU A 713 -9.53 -8.92 -35.81
N THR A 714 -10.27 -9.93 -35.33
CA THR A 714 -11.19 -10.72 -36.16
C THR A 714 -12.28 -9.84 -36.76
N LEU A 715 -12.90 -8.96 -35.96
CA LEU A 715 -13.88 -7.98 -36.47
C LEU A 715 -13.26 -6.98 -37.46
N ALA A 716 -12.00 -6.58 -37.25
CA ALA A 716 -11.28 -5.73 -38.19
C ALA A 716 -11.14 -6.41 -39.56
N GLN A 717 -10.79 -7.71 -39.57
CA GLN A 717 -10.70 -8.51 -40.78
C GLN A 717 -12.08 -8.72 -41.44
N ILE A 718 -13.15 -8.95 -40.66
CA ILE A 718 -14.52 -9.03 -41.20
C ILE A 718 -14.92 -7.70 -41.85
N ALA A 719 -14.64 -6.57 -41.21
CA ALA A 719 -14.92 -5.24 -41.76
C ALA A 719 -14.13 -4.99 -43.05
N MET A 720 -12.85 -5.40 -43.08
CA MET A 720 -12.00 -5.35 -44.27
C MET A 720 -12.58 -6.16 -45.43
N ASP A 721 -13.04 -7.40 -45.18
CA ASP A 721 -13.64 -8.27 -46.19
C ASP A 721 -15.00 -7.74 -46.71
N ARG A 722 -15.72 -6.97 -45.88
CA ARG A 722 -16.94 -6.23 -46.28
C ARG A 722 -16.65 -4.91 -47.02
N GLY A 723 -15.39 -4.46 -47.06
CA GLY A 723 -14.98 -3.19 -47.65
C GLY A 723 -15.15 -1.96 -46.75
N ASP A 724 -15.47 -2.15 -45.47
CA ASP A 724 -15.52 -1.07 -44.46
C ASP A 724 -14.12 -0.84 -43.86
N LEU A 725 -13.29 -0.15 -44.63
CA LEU A 725 -11.88 0.09 -44.29
C LEU A 725 -11.71 1.03 -43.08
N GLU A 726 -12.69 1.89 -42.77
CA GLU A 726 -12.62 2.82 -41.63
C GLU A 726 -12.80 2.06 -40.31
N THR A 727 -13.81 1.20 -40.23
CA THR A 727 -14.01 0.32 -39.08
C THR A 727 -12.85 -0.66 -38.93
N ALA A 728 -12.36 -1.23 -40.05
CA ALA A 728 -11.20 -2.13 -40.04
C ALA A 728 -9.94 -1.47 -39.45
N ALA A 729 -9.60 -0.26 -39.90
CA ALA A 729 -8.44 0.48 -39.39
C ALA A 729 -8.57 0.79 -37.90
N THR A 730 -9.75 1.19 -37.46
CA THR A 730 -10.01 1.54 -36.05
C THR A 730 -9.84 0.33 -35.14
N LEU A 731 -10.45 -0.80 -35.49
CA LEU A 731 -10.39 -2.01 -34.66
C LEU A 731 -8.98 -2.63 -34.65
N ALA A 732 -8.27 -2.62 -35.77
CA ALA A 732 -6.88 -3.08 -35.85
C ALA A 732 -5.94 -2.22 -34.98
N ASP A 733 -6.10 -0.89 -34.99
CA ASP A 733 -5.31 0.02 -34.14
C ASP A 733 -5.60 -0.19 -32.64
N ILE A 734 -6.86 -0.37 -32.25
CA ILE A 734 -7.22 -0.67 -30.85
C ILE A 734 -6.54 -1.98 -30.40
N SER A 735 -6.70 -3.06 -31.17
CA SER A 735 -6.10 -4.36 -30.88
C SER A 735 -4.57 -4.27 -30.78
N ARG A 736 -3.91 -3.59 -31.73
CA ARG A 736 -2.47 -3.36 -31.73
C ARG A 736 -1.99 -2.65 -30.46
N ARG A 737 -2.65 -1.56 -30.06
CA ARG A 737 -2.28 -0.80 -28.85
C ARG A 737 -2.42 -1.65 -27.59
N GLN A 738 -3.42 -2.53 -27.54
CA GLN A 738 -3.61 -3.45 -26.42
C GLN A 738 -2.48 -4.49 -26.34
N TYR A 739 -2.07 -5.11 -27.45
CA TYR A 739 -0.92 -6.01 -27.45
C TYR A 739 0.41 -5.30 -27.16
N GLU A 740 0.59 -4.07 -27.67
CA GLU A 740 1.78 -3.26 -27.43
C GLU A 740 1.91 -2.89 -25.95
N ALA A 741 0.81 -2.54 -25.27
CA ALA A 741 0.79 -2.28 -23.84
C ALA A 741 1.12 -3.52 -22.99
N ARG A 742 0.81 -4.72 -23.50
CA ARG A 742 1.08 -6.00 -22.83
C ARG A 742 2.49 -6.55 -23.09
N GLY A 743 3.13 -6.11 -24.16
CA GLY A 743 4.43 -6.64 -24.59
C GLY A 743 4.35 -7.98 -25.33
N ASP A 744 3.17 -8.36 -25.86
CA ASP A 744 2.96 -9.64 -26.52
C ASP A 744 3.48 -9.61 -27.96
N ALA A 745 4.76 -9.94 -28.16
CA ALA A 745 5.43 -9.76 -29.44
C ALA A 745 4.78 -10.53 -30.62
N ALA A 746 4.26 -11.75 -30.38
CA ALA A 746 3.68 -12.58 -31.45
C ALA A 746 2.30 -12.09 -31.91
N PRO A 747 1.30 -11.91 -31.02
CA PRO A 747 0.04 -11.28 -31.37
C PRO A 747 0.19 -9.86 -31.92
N LEU A 748 1.15 -9.08 -31.39
CA LEU A 748 1.45 -7.74 -31.90
C LEU A 748 1.93 -7.78 -33.35
N ALA A 749 2.76 -8.75 -33.73
CA ALA A 749 3.17 -8.94 -35.12
C ALA A 749 1.96 -9.27 -36.00
N SER A 750 1.09 -10.19 -35.59
CA SER A 750 -0.15 -10.49 -36.35
C SER A 750 -1.05 -9.25 -36.51
N ALA A 751 -1.20 -8.43 -35.48
CA ALA A 751 -1.99 -7.20 -35.55
C ALA A 751 -1.38 -6.17 -36.53
N LEU A 752 -0.05 -6.00 -36.50
CA LEU A 752 0.67 -5.13 -37.44
C LEU A 752 0.54 -5.62 -38.89
N LEU A 753 0.52 -6.93 -39.12
CA LEU A 753 0.32 -7.51 -40.44
C LEU A 753 -1.07 -7.17 -40.99
N VAL A 754 -2.13 -7.29 -40.17
CA VAL A 754 -3.49 -6.91 -40.56
C VAL A 754 -3.60 -5.40 -40.81
N GLU A 755 -3.00 -4.57 -39.95
CA GLU A 755 -2.99 -3.11 -40.16
C GLU A 755 -2.26 -2.73 -41.46
N ALA A 756 -1.19 -3.45 -41.81
CA ALA A 756 -0.50 -3.27 -43.08
C ALA A 756 -1.39 -3.65 -44.29
N GLU A 757 -2.21 -4.70 -44.19
CA GLU A 757 -3.20 -5.06 -45.21
C GLU A 757 -4.27 -3.97 -45.38
N VAL A 758 -4.80 -3.43 -44.27
CA VAL A 758 -5.76 -2.32 -44.28
C VAL A 758 -5.13 -1.06 -44.89
N ALA A 759 -3.89 -0.72 -44.54
CA ALA A 759 -3.17 0.40 -45.11
C ALA A 759 -2.96 0.25 -46.63
N MET A 760 -2.65 -0.97 -47.10
CA MET A 760 -2.56 -1.26 -48.53
C MET A 760 -3.88 -1.05 -49.26
N LEU A 761 -4.99 -1.55 -48.70
CA LEU A 761 -6.33 -1.38 -49.28
C LEU A 761 -6.78 0.09 -49.30
N CYS A 762 -6.33 0.89 -48.33
CA CYS A 762 -6.53 2.34 -48.30
C CYS A 762 -5.61 3.11 -49.29
N GLY A 763 -4.71 2.44 -50.01
CA GLY A 763 -3.73 3.08 -50.89
C GLY A 763 -2.53 3.74 -50.18
N ARG A 764 -2.36 3.50 -48.86
CA ARG A 764 -1.29 4.05 -48.03
C ARG A 764 -0.06 3.13 -48.07
N ARG A 765 0.59 3.03 -49.22
CA ARG A 765 1.71 2.09 -49.48
C ARG A 765 2.90 2.23 -48.52
N ASP A 766 3.35 3.47 -48.25
CA ASP A 766 4.51 3.70 -47.38
C ASP A 766 4.25 3.24 -45.95
N GLU A 767 3.04 3.52 -45.45
CA GLU A 767 2.59 3.10 -44.12
C GLU A 767 2.51 1.56 -44.04
N ALA A 768 1.91 0.92 -45.04
CA ALA A 768 1.85 -0.53 -45.12
C ALA A 768 3.24 -1.19 -45.14
N SER A 769 4.20 -0.61 -45.89
CA SER A 769 5.58 -1.09 -45.91
C SER A 769 6.23 -1.01 -44.53
N GLY A 770 6.08 0.13 -43.85
CA GLY A 770 6.61 0.32 -42.50
C GLY A 770 6.00 -0.63 -41.46
N LEU A 771 4.69 -0.85 -41.50
CA LEU A 771 4.00 -1.79 -40.63
C LEU A 771 4.44 -3.24 -40.88
N LEU A 772 4.57 -3.63 -42.15
CA LEU A 772 5.05 -4.97 -42.54
C LEU A 772 6.49 -5.22 -42.07
N GLU A 773 7.38 -4.24 -42.19
CA GLU A 773 8.75 -4.34 -41.69
C GLU A 773 8.80 -4.48 -40.17
N ARG A 774 8.00 -3.70 -39.43
CA ARG A 774 7.87 -3.83 -37.97
C ARG A 774 7.36 -5.22 -37.57
N SER A 775 6.35 -5.72 -38.27
CA SER A 775 5.80 -7.06 -38.04
C SER A 775 6.88 -8.15 -38.20
N ARG A 776 7.68 -8.07 -39.27
CA ARG A 776 8.79 -9.00 -39.52
C ARG A 776 9.88 -8.91 -38.47
N ALA A 777 10.24 -7.70 -38.05
CA ALA A 777 11.26 -7.48 -37.03
C ALA A 777 10.84 -8.12 -35.70
N LEU A 778 9.58 -7.97 -35.30
CA LEU A 778 9.04 -8.64 -34.12
C LEU A 778 9.08 -10.17 -34.26
N ARG A 779 8.63 -10.71 -35.40
CA ARG A 779 8.70 -12.16 -35.65
C ARG A 779 10.11 -12.75 -35.56
N GLN A 780 11.16 -11.98 -35.86
CA GLN A 780 12.55 -12.44 -35.73
C GLN A 780 13.03 -12.53 -34.28
N THR A 781 12.35 -11.87 -33.34
CA THR A 781 12.71 -11.87 -31.92
C THR A 781 12.07 -13.00 -31.11
N ILE A 782 11.16 -13.77 -31.72
CA ILE A 782 10.28 -14.74 -31.03
C ILE A 782 10.60 -16.14 -31.55
N SER A 783 10.61 -17.15 -30.67
CA SER A 783 10.88 -18.53 -31.08
C SER A 783 9.67 -19.26 -31.71
N ARG A 784 8.46 -18.68 -31.60
CA ARG A 784 7.21 -19.24 -32.14
C ARG A 784 7.22 -19.25 -33.67
N VAL A 785 6.83 -20.38 -34.26
CA VAL A 785 6.84 -20.56 -35.72
C VAL A 785 5.73 -19.75 -36.38
N VAL A 786 6.05 -19.07 -37.49
CA VAL A 786 5.05 -18.39 -38.34
C VAL A 786 4.20 -19.44 -39.04
N SER A 787 2.88 -19.36 -38.85
CA SER A 787 1.95 -20.35 -39.37
C SER A 787 1.87 -20.33 -40.91
N PRO A 788 1.44 -21.43 -41.56
CA PRO A 788 1.28 -21.46 -43.02
C PRO A 788 0.30 -20.39 -43.52
N ARG A 789 -0.79 -20.16 -42.77
CA ARG A 789 -1.78 -19.11 -43.01
C ARG A 789 -1.15 -17.71 -42.98
N GLU A 790 -0.42 -17.39 -41.91
CA GLU A 790 0.24 -16.10 -41.76
C GLU A 790 1.36 -15.90 -42.79
N ARG A 791 2.11 -16.96 -43.13
CA ARG A 791 3.11 -16.93 -44.22
C ARG A 791 2.48 -16.55 -45.55
N THR A 792 1.31 -17.11 -45.85
CA THR A 792 0.55 -16.78 -47.05
C THR A 792 0.09 -15.32 -47.05
N GLN A 793 -0.27 -14.74 -45.90
CA GLN A 793 -0.55 -13.30 -45.75
C GLN A 793 0.69 -12.45 -46.03
N TYR A 794 1.84 -12.77 -45.42
CA TYR A 794 3.12 -12.09 -45.68
C TYR A 794 3.48 -12.10 -47.17
N GLU A 795 3.34 -13.25 -47.84
CA GLU A 795 3.65 -13.41 -49.27
C GLU A 795 2.72 -12.55 -50.15
N ARG A 796 1.41 -12.59 -49.88
CA ARG A 796 0.41 -11.78 -50.61
C ARG A 796 0.70 -10.29 -50.48
N LEU A 797 0.92 -9.81 -49.26
CA LEU A 797 1.17 -8.40 -48.99
C LEU A 797 2.48 -7.93 -49.63
N THR A 798 3.54 -8.76 -49.56
CA THR A 798 4.83 -8.47 -50.21
C THR A 798 4.68 -8.36 -51.73
N MET A 799 3.96 -9.29 -52.35
CA MET A 799 3.73 -9.25 -53.79
C MET A 799 2.99 -7.99 -54.24
N ALA A 800 2.03 -7.50 -53.44
CA ALA A 800 1.29 -6.29 -53.78
C ALA A 800 2.08 -4.99 -53.60
N LEU A 801 2.96 -4.94 -52.60
CA LEU A 801 3.89 -3.82 -52.42
C LEU A 801 4.90 -3.72 -53.58
N CYS A 802 5.32 -4.86 -54.14
CA CYS A 802 6.24 -4.91 -55.28
C CYS A 802 5.61 -4.55 -56.65
N ARG A 803 4.27 -4.43 -56.76
CA ARG A 803 3.61 -4.06 -58.03
C ARG A 803 3.69 -2.54 -58.28
N PRO A 804 4.02 -2.10 -59.51
CA PRO A 804 4.12 -0.67 -59.84
C PRO A 804 2.76 0.05 -59.71
N GLU A 805 2.81 1.32 -59.27
CA GLU A 805 1.62 2.17 -59.17
C GLU A 805 0.95 2.34 -60.55
N GLY A 806 -0.33 1.96 -60.66
CA GLY A 806 -1.14 2.18 -61.87
C GLY A 806 -1.58 0.94 -62.65
N THR A 807 -1.22 -0.29 -62.23
CA THR A 807 -1.91 -1.49 -62.75
C THR A 807 -3.24 -1.65 -62.03
N GLU A 808 -4.36 -1.43 -62.73
CA GLU A 808 -5.72 -1.68 -62.24
C GLU A 808 -5.81 -3.08 -61.60
N GLY A 809 -6.13 -3.14 -60.31
CA GLY A 809 -6.21 -4.41 -59.59
C GLY A 809 -6.40 -4.30 -58.08
N ALA A 810 -7.10 -3.29 -57.56
CA ALA A 810 -7.62 -3.36 -56.19
C ALA A 810 -8.57 -4.57 -56.01
N ALA A 811 -9.18 -5.05 -57.10
CA ALA A 811 -10.05 -6.22 -57.15
C ALA A 811 -9.31 -7.58 -57.04
N THR A 812 -7.97 -7.61 -56.98
CA THR A 812 -7.19 -8.87 -56.87
C THR A 812 -6.58 -9.08 -55.47
N PHE A 813 -6.94 -8.25 -54.49
CA PHE A 813 -6.35 -8.28 -53.14
C PHE A 813 -7.21 -9.04 -52.11
N LEU A 814 -8.51 -9.16 -52.34
CA LEU A 814 -9.40 -9.99 -51.52
C LEU A 814 -9.23 -11.47 -51.90
N PRO A 815 -9.32 -12.41 -50.93
CA PRO A 815 -9.40 -13.82 -51.28
C PRO A 815 -10.57 -13.99 -52.26
N MET A 816 -10.31 -14.69 -53.36
CA MET A 816 -11.39 -15.12 -54.25
C MET A 816 -12.34 -15.96 -53.40
N ALA A 817 -13.47 -15.38 -52.98
CA ALA A 817 -14.59 -16.15 -52.50
C ALA A 817 -14.97 -17.11 -53.62
N GLY A 818 -14.54 -18.37 -53.48
CA GLY A 818 -14.95 -19.44 -54.38
C GLY A 818 -16.46 -19.55 -54.32
N GLY A 819 -17.11 -19.55 -55.49
CA GLY A 819 -18.57 -19.54 -55.62
C GLY A 819 -19.27 -20.81 -55.19
#